data_AF-A0AAD5ETJ0-F1
#
_entry.id   AF-A0AAD5ETJ0-F1
#
_cell.length_a   1.000
_cell.length_b   1.000
_cell.length_c   1.000
_cell.angle_alpha   90.00
_cell.angle_beta   90.00
_cell.angle_gamma   90.00
#
_symmetry.space_group_name_H-M   'P 1'
#
loop_
_entity.id
_entity.type
_entity.pdbx_description
1 polymer ?
#
loop_
_entity_poly.entity_id
_entity_poly.type
_entity_poly.pdbx_seq_one_letter_code
_entity_poly.pdbx_strand_id
1 'polypeptide(L)'
;MQSLLTTSAAGALAVSNTTKDRMQAIKDDVESALQRFKELRTKVGSDKAIEAGYDSRSLREIKEMTKNLEQIQADHSTVMNDIHKKQAALRQLERVENAGSVSDDHETRRRAAAEVIHSLIEEPSQMHRLLKALDLNPDNGMRLSIARALAAIRGCSMSEIAAWLREPELEVAKLKDQAKELNQQLTKYRDQVDVLVKERDSINAAAEQARADATTSARTVAESTAAQEIAQANKTAQRARQDLLKVREDLTSKEDDMRRLRMDHSDELLRLRRTQDEEVRELRQSHDKELGALRHGRNEEAQGLRQTHGEEVQRLQSELSTARQEAQGLRHTHAEEIRRLQSELSTARQEAQGLRQTHPIEVQRLQSELFAAGQEALGLRQTHAQELLSLQSEHYEAYQSGLSEAYQGFEEQLQSLRGELEVTVQALEEERSISAQLQDRALNAEEHVSDILEQNSQLQGRVTDLATHLQAKDEQIALEDSHNQANEREKDDLYESIGSLFQQGRDLQQTLDAQVQHASTLLKQLSIGTESDIWRAVAKRALADPTQAQPDLSRPQPWKVLSSWATNDSMVIQSDDRSLQAQALDILAILKSRSMDTTSLLSRLSSMLSQLAHGSPIFVSIAEMLLDTFATVGSDSRLHLMHHVMIHQVAELLVGNDGRRARALDAVDSKARQLISSLEGWDSGSASAFDEDCVEHAGLAIMGFHRDPQGVLVLGLNDRHLWWVDGSRIERRFLSLALRPLVGEPILLPLDSEPRIKWAITHT
;
A
#
# COMPACT_ATOMS: atom_id res chain seq x y z
N MET A 1 94.20 6.41 43.89
CA MET A 1 93.04 5.92 44.66
C MET A 1 91.86 6.88 44.64
N GLN A 2 92.01 8.19 44.87
CA GLN A 2 90.91 9.16 44.68
C GLN A 2 90.27 9.11 43.28
N SER A 3 91.04 8.96 42.20
CA SER A 3 90.46 8.87 40.83
C SER A 3 89.68 7.59 40.54
N LEU A 4 89.88 6.51 41.32
CA LEU A 4 89.15 5.25 41.20
C LEU A 4 87.85 5.25 42.03
N LEU A 5 87.84 5.98 43.16
CA LEU A 5 86.64 6.18 43.97
C LEU A 5 85.68 7.21 43.36
N THR A 6 86.20 8.30 42.75
CA THR A 6 85.36 9.30 42.09
C THR A 6 84.73 8.81 40.78
N THR A 7 85.41 7.95 40.00
CA THR A 7 84.81 7.32 38.81
C THR A 7 83.75 6.28 39.17
N SER A 8 83.92 5.55 40.27
CA SER A 8 82.91 4.60 40.76
C SER A 8 81.67 5.31 41.32
N ALA A 9 81.84 6.39 42.09
CA ALA A 9 80.74 7.19 42.63
C ALA A 9 79.96 7.95 41.53
N ALA A 10 80.66 8.52 40.55
CA ALA A 10 80.02 9.19 39.41
C ALA A 10 79.24 8.20 38.52
N GLY A 11 79.78 6.98 38.32
CA GLY A 11 79.07 5.90 37.63
C GLY A 11 77.81 5.45 38.39
N ALA A 12 77.88 5.33 39.71
CA ALA A 12 76.73 4.97 40.54
C ALA A 12 75.63 6.06 40.52
N LEU A 13 76.00 7.34 40.55
CA LEU A 13 75.07 8.48 40.46
C LEU A 13 74.39 8.58 39.08
N ALA A 14 75.14 8.40 37.98
CA ALA A 14 74.59 8.43 36.63
C ALA A 14 73.58 7.29 36.41
N VAL A 15 73.85 6.09 36.93
CA VAL A 15 72.95 4.95 36.84
C VAL A 15 71.78 5.05 37.85
N SER A 16 71.94 5.78 38.96
CA SER A 16 70.83 6.07 39.88
C SER A 16 69.82 7.02 39.24
N ASN A 17 70.29 8.07 38.56
CA ASN A 17 69.42 9.00 37.86
C ASN A 17 68.65 8.32 36.72
N THR A 18 69.29 7.44 35.94
CA THR A 18 68.59 6.70 34.87
C THR A 18 67.55 5.72 35.42
N THR A 19 67.78 5.12 36.59
CA THR A 19 66.79 4.25 37.25
C THR A 19 65.59 5.08 37.74
N LYS A 20 65.86 6.27 38.30
CA LYS A 20 64.84 7.21 38.77
C LYS A 20 63.99 7.75 37.63
N ASP A 21 64.61 8.14 36.51
CA ASP A 21 63.90 8.64 35.32
C ASP A 21 63.00 7.56 34.71
N ARG A 22 63.47 6.30 34.67
CA ARG A 22 62.65 5.16 34.23
C ARG A 22 61.47 4.87 35.17
N MET A 23 61.67 4.99 36.48
CA MET A 23 60.57 4.86 37.45
C MET A 23 59.54 5.98 37.30
N GLN A 24 59.99 7.20 37.04
CA GLN A 24 59.09 8.33 36.82
C GLN A 24 58.28 8.15 35.52
N ALA A 25 58.90 7.68 34.44
CA ALA A 25 58.19 7.36 33.19
C ALA A 25 57.12 6.28 33.39
N ILE A 26 57.44 5.19 34.10
CA ILE A 26 56.47 4.13 34.43
C ILE A 26 55.30 4.69 35.24
N LYS A 27 55.57 5.60 36.19
CA LYS A 27 54.53 6.24 36.99
C LYS A 27 53.57 7.07 36.12
N ASP A 28 54.13 7.90 35.24
CA ASP A 28 53.34 8.76 34.37
C ASP A 28 52.48 7.94 33.39
N ASP A 29 53.00 6.82 32.89
CA ASP A 29 52.26 5.88 32.03
C ASP A 29 51.10 5.19 32.77
N VAL A 30 51.31 4.79 34.03
CA VAL A 30 50.26 4.19 34.87
C VAL A 30 49.16 5.20 35.20
N GLU A 31 49.52 6.44 35.54
CA GLU A 31 48.54 7.50 35.81
C GLU A 31 47.71 7.84 34.56
N SER A 32 48.36 7.89 33.38
CA SER A 32 47.68 8.08 32.09
C SER A 32 46.70 6.95 31.75
N ALA A 33 47.09 5.69 31.99
CA ALA A 33 46.21 4.54 31.80
C ALA A 33 45.00 4.56 32.74
N LEU A 34 45.21 4.91 34.02
CA LEU A 34 44.14 5.06 35.01
C LEU A 34 43.15 6.17 34.65
N GLN A 35 43.64 7.30 34.12
CA GLN A 35 42.77 8.40 33.70
C GLN A 35 41.88 8.00 32.52
N ARG A 36 42.44 7.31 31.51
CA ARG A 36 41.66 6.77 30.38
C ARG A 36 40.61 5.75 30.83
N PHE A 37 40.94 4.92 31.81
CA PHE A 37 39.98 3.96 32.39
C PHE A 37 38.80 4.65 33.09
N LYS A 38 39.05 5.77 33.78
CA LYS A 38 37.99 6.58 34.40
C LYS A 38 37.08 7.25 33.35
N GLU A 39 37.64 7.71 32.23
CA GLU A 39 36.88 8.33 31.14
C GLU A 39 35.98 7.33 30.39
N LEU A 40 36.42 6.08 30.24
CA LEU A 40 35.58 5.01 29.70
C LEU A 40 34.40 4.67 30.61
N ARG A 41 34.57 4.81 31.93
CA ARG A 41 33.51 4.56 32.92
C ARG A 41 32.41 5.63 32.91
N THR A 42 32.72 6.88 32.57
CA THR A 42 31.75 8.00 32.59
C THR A 42 30.96 8.17 31.29
N LYS A 43 31.34 7.51 30.20
CA LYS A 43 30.67 7.55 28.89
C LYS A 43 29.56 6.51 28.68
N VAL A 44 29.20 5.74 29.71
CA VAL A 44 28.09 4.78 29.63
C VAL A 44 26.76 5.53 29.73
N GLY A 45 26.29 6.06 28.61
CA GLY A 45 24.96 6.65 28.45
C GLY A 45 23.96 5.64 27.85
N SER A 46 22.94 5.31 28.65
CA SER A 46 21.51 5.11 28.31
C SER A 46 21.10 4.77 26.86
N ASP A 47 21.63 3.72 26.24
CA ASP A 47 20.96 3.10 25.08
C ASP A 47 21.08 1.57 25.13
N LYS A 48 19.93 0.88 24.97
CA LYS A 48 19.74 -0.56 25.14
C LYS A 48 20.64 -1.44 24.24
N ALA A 49 21.30 -0.87 23.22
CA ALA A 49 22.32 -1.57 22.42
C ALA A 49 23.66 -1.76 23.17
N ILE A 50 23.95 -0.93 24.18
CA ILE A 50 25.18 -0.98 24.99
C ILE A 50 25.02 -1.96 26.18
N GLU A 51 23.80 -2.17 26.69
CA GLU A 51 23.51 -3.17 27.74
C GLU A 51 23.80 -4.62 27.31
N ALA A 52 23.79 -4.90 26.00
CA ALA A 52 24.20 -6.20 25.45
C ALA A 52 25.73 -6.36 25.28
N GLY A 53 26.53 -5.38 25.70
CA GLY A 53 27.98 -5.50 25.85
C GLY A 53 28.80 -5.54 24.54
N TYR A 54 28.28 -5.04 23.42
CA TYR A 54 28.99 -5.05 22.14
C TYR A 54 29.16 -3.66 21.55
N ASP A 55 30.23 -2.96 21.96
CA ASP A 55 30.90 -2.00 21.09
C ASP A 55 32.25 -2.61 20.65
N SER A 56 32.41 -2.84 19.36
CA SER A 56 33.63 -3.41 18.79
C SER A 56 34.84 -2.47 18.92
N ARG A 57 34.62 -1.16 19.11
CA ARG A 57 35.67 -0.17 19.37
C ARG A 57 36.16 -0.25 20.82
N SER A 58 35.25 -0.37 21.78
CA SER A 58 35.62 -0.51 23.20
C SER A 58 36.40 -1.81 23.45
N LEU A 59 36.09 -2.90 22.75
CA LEU A 59 36.84 -4.17 22.89
C LEU A 59 38.26 -4.09 22.28
N ARG A 60 38.46 -3.28 21.25
CA ARG A 60 39.78 -3.01 20.68
C ARG A 60 40.60 -2.12 21.61
N GLU A 61 40.00 -1.06 22.15
CA GLU A 61 40.63 -0.17 23.12
C GLU A 61 40.99 -0.92 24.42
N ILE A 62 40.11 -1.80 24.92
CA ILE A 62 40.39 -2.65 26.07
C ILE A 62 41.57 -3.58 25.79
N LYS A 63 41.62 -4.26 24.64
CA LYS A 63 42.75 -5.12 24.26
C LYS A 63 44.07 -4.34 24.17
N GLU A 64 44.02 -3.13 23.62
CA GLU A 64 45.20 -2.27 23.50
C GLU A 64 45.68 -1.77 24.88
N MET A 65 44.75 -1.43 25.78
CA MET A 65 45.08 -1.13 27.18
C MET A 65 45.64 -2.33 27.92
N THR A 66 45.10 -3.54 27.72
CA THR A 66 45.65 -4.77 28.34
C THR A 66 47.09 -5.00 27.88
N LYS A 67 47.37 -4.85 26.59
CA LYS A 67 48.72 -4.98 26.04
C LYS A 67 49.68 -3.93 26.62
N ASN A 68 49.22 -2.69 26.80
CA ASN A 68 50.02 -1.63 27.41
C ASN A 68 50.30 -1.92 28.90
N LEU A 69 49.32 -2.45 29.64
CA LEU A 69 49.51 -2.86 31.04
C LEU A 69 50.48 -4.04 31.18
N GLU A 70 50.43 -5.02 30.27
CA GLU A 70 51.39 -6.13 30.23
C GLU A 70 52.82 -5.62 29.97
N GLN A 71 52.98 -4.65 29.08
CA GLN A 71 54.26 -4.01 28.81
C GLN A 71 54.79 -3.24 30.02
N ILE A 72 53.94 -2.44 30.68
CA ILE A 72 54.28 -1.73 31.92
C ILE A 72 54.71 -2.73 33.01
N GLN A 73 54.03 -3.86 33.13
CA GLN A 73 54.38 -4.91 34.09
C GLN A 73 55.75 -5.55 33.78
N ALA A 74 56.04 -5.79 32.49
CA ALA A 74 57.34 -6.29 32.06
C ALA A 74 58.48 -5.31 32.36
N ASP A 75 58.27 -4.02 32.09
CA ASP A 75 59.25 -2.96 32.37
C ASP A 75 59.47 -2.77 33.88
N HIS A 76 58.40 -2.82 34.68
CA HIS A 76 58.50 -2.83 36.14
C HIS A 76 59.32 -4.02 36.64
N SER A 77 59.07 -5.24 36.12
CA SER A 77 59.83 -6.43 36.53
C SER A 77 61.32 -6.31 36.24
N THR A 78 61.68 -5.66 35.13
CA THR A 78 63.06 -5.40 34.72
C THR A 78 63.74 -4.43 35.69
N VAL A 79 63.08 -3.32 36.02
CA VAL A 79 63.58 -2.33 37.00
C VAL A 79 63.75 -2.98 38.38
N MET A 80 62.81 -3.81 38.82
CA MET A 80 62.92 -4.52 40.11
C MET A 80 64.09 -5.50 40.14
N ASN A 81 64.35 -6.22 39.04
CA ASN A 81 65.51 -7.09 38.94
C ASN A 81 66.83 -6.31 39.04
N ASP A 82 66.92 -5.14 38.43
CA ASP A 82 68.09 -4.27 38.53
C ASP A 82 68.28 -3.73 39.94
N ILE A 83 67.19 -3.38 40.63
CA ILE A 83 67.22 -2.94 42.03
C ILE A 83 67.66 -4.09 42.94
N HIS A 84 67.13 -5.30 42.75
CA HIS A 84 67.57 -6.47 43.52
C HIS A 84 69.04 -6.81 43.28
N LYS A 85 69.54 -6.73 42.04
CA LYS A 85 70.97 -6.90 41.73
C LYS A 85 71.82 -5.84 42.44
N LYS A 86 71.40 -4.58 42.45
CA LYS A 86 72.09 -3.49 43.15
C LYS A 86 72.03 -3.64 44.67
N GLN A 87 70.90 -4.07 45.23
CA GLN A 87 70.77 -4.37 46.66
C GLN A 87 71.64 -5.57 47.05
N ALA A 88 71.76 -6.59 46.20
CA ALA A 88 72.67 -7.71 46.41
C ALA A 88 74.14 -7.25 46.40
N ALA A 89 74.51 -6.36 45.48
CA ALA A 89 75.85 -5.74 45.45
C ALA A 89 76.12 -4.87 46.69
N LEU A 90 75.14 -4.07 47.13
CA LEU A 90 75.22 -3.29 48.37
C LEU A 90 75.36 -4.19 49.60
N ARG A 91 74.60 -5.29 49.70
CA ARG A 91 74.75 -6.26 50.78
C ARG A 91 76.10 -6.97 50.74
N GLN A 92 76.68 -7.20 49.56
CA GLN A 92 78.04 -7.73 49.44
C GLN A 92 79.07 -6.71 49.93
N LEU A 93 78.92 -5.42 49.60
CA LEU A 93 79.75 -4.34 50.15
C LEU A 93 79.61 -4.22 51.67
N GLU A 94 78.39 -4.22 52.21
CA GLU A 94 78.14 -4.21 53.66
C GLU A 94 78.69 -5.48 54.35
N ARG A 95 78.76 -6.63 53.66
CA ARG A 95 79.41 -7.85 54.20
C ARG A 95 80.93 -7.75 54.19
N VAL A 96 81.54 -7.11 53.19
CA VAL A 96 82.99 -6.82 53.18
C VAL A 96 83.35 -5.81 54.26
N GLU A 97 82.47 -4.83 54.50
CA GLU A 97 82.63 -3.83 55.56
C GLU A 97 82.43 -4.42 56.96
N ASN A 98 81.44 -5.31 57.14
CA ASN A 98 81.19 -6.02 58.40
C ASN A 98 82.17 -7.18 58.67
N ALA A 99 82.82 -7.75 57.65
CA ALA A 99 83.92 -8.70 57.83
C ALA A 99 85.22 -8.01 58.32
N GLY A 100 85.27 -6.67 58.30
CA GLY A 100 86.37 -5.87 58.82
C GLY A 100 86.02 -4.99 60.03
N SER A 101 84.82 -5.11 60.62
CA SER A 101 84.38 -4.24 61.72
C SER A 101 84.86 -4.74 63.10
N VAL A 102 86.13 -4.44 63.40
CA VAL A 102 86.52 -4.18 64.79
C VAL A 102 85.98 -2.79 65.13
N SER A 103 84.75 -2.77 65.66
CA SER A 103 83.87 -1.61 65.85
C SER A 103 84.33 -0.57 66.89
N ASP A 104 85.62 -0.44 67.19
CA ASP A 104 86.12 0.63 68.07
C ASP A 104 87.45 1.28 67.61
N ASP A 105 87.90 0.98 66.39
CA ASP A 105 89.24 1.38 65.92
C ASP A 105 89.23 2.33 64.71
N HIS A 106 88.06 2.81 64.28
CA HIS A 106 87.97 3.74 63.13
C HIS A 106 88.41 5.17 63.49
N GLU A 107 88.06 5.67 64.68
CA GLU A 107 88.55 6.98 65.18
C GLU A 107 90.07 6.95 65.41
N THR A 108 90.56 5.84 65.96
CA THR A 108 91.98 5.61 66.27
C THR A 108 92.81 5.41 65.02
N ARG A 109 92.32 4.63 64.04
CA ARG A 109 92.95 4.53 62.70
C ARG A 109 92.88 5.85 61.94
N ARG A 110 91.84 6.68 62.13
CA ARG A 110 91.76 8.02 61.55
C ARG A 110 92.78 8.97 62.16
N ARG A 111 92.94 8.98 63.49
CA ARG A 111 94.02 9.73 64.14
C ARG A 111 95.38 9.21 63.71
N ALA A 112 95.58 7.89 63.70
CA ALA A 112 96.84 7.29 63.26
C ALA A 112 97.13 7.55 61.78
N ALA A 113 96.15 7.49 60.89
CA ALA A 113 96.32 7.79 59.47
C ALA A 113 96.55 9.29 59.23
N ALA A 114 95.85 10.16 59.96
CA ALA A 114 96.09 11.60 59.93
C ALA A 114 97.47 11.94 60.52
N GLU A 115 97.91 11.27 61.59
CA GLU A 115 99.25 11.40 62.19
C GLU A 115 100.34 10.87 61.25
N VAL A 116 100.11 9.76 60.55
CA VAL A 116 101.02 9.24 59.52
C VAL A 116 101.09 10.22 58.35
N ILE A 117 99.96 10.74 57.87
CA ILE A 117 99.95 11.75 56.79
C ILE A 117 100.65 13.04 57.25
N HIS A 118 100.44 13.49 58.48
CA HIS A 118 101.10 14.64 59.07
C HIS A 118 102.61 14.43 59.20
N SER A 119 103.05 13.27 59.72
CA SER A 119 104.46 12.88 59.81
C SER A 119 105.13 12.81 58.44
N LEU A 120 104.40 12.35 57.41
CA LEU A 120 104.87 12.31 56.03
C LEU A 120 104.93 13.70 55.37
N ILE A 121 104.12 14.66 55.81
CA ILE A 121 104.13 16.06 55.36
C ILE A 121 105.26 16.86 56.05
N GLU A 122 105.52 16.62 57.34
CA GLU A 122 106.56 17.33 58.10
C GLU A 122 107.96 16.85 57.74
N GLU A 123 108.15 15.54 57.53
CA GLU A 123 109.44 14.95 57.20
C GLU A 123 109.38 14.13 55.89
N PRO A 124 109.56 14.78 54.71
CA PRO A 124 109.44 14.11 53.40
C PRO A 124 110.39 12.91 53.20
N SER A 125 111.46 12.83 54.00
CA SER A 125 112.40 11.71 53.98
C SER A 125 111.79 10.40 54.53
N GLN A 126 110.73 10.47 55.35
CA GLN A 126 110.00 9.30 55.86
C GLN A 126 109.14 8.65 54.78
N MET A 127 108.54 9.43 53.87
CA MET A 127 107.80 8.92 52.71
C MET A 127 108.70 8.05 51.82
N HIS A 128 109.96 8.46 51.65
CA HIS A 128 110.96 7.70 50.90
C HIS A 128 111.34 6.37 51.57
N ARG A 129 111.40 6.34 52.90
CA ARG A 129 111.63 5.10 53.67
C ARG A 129 110.42 4.17 53.61
N LEU A 130 109.21 4.71 53.68
CA LEU A 130 107.96 3.94 53.66
C LEU A 130 107.72 3.31 52.29
N LEU A 131 107.96 4.05 51.20
CA LEU A 131 107.89 3.51 49.84
C LEU A 131 108.95 2.42 49.60
N LYS A 132 110.18 2.61 50.11
CA LYS A 132 111.24 1.61 50.04
C LYS A 132 110.93 0.36 50.87
N ALA A 133 110.25 0.50 52.01
CA ALA A 133 109.81 -0.63 52.85
C ALA A 133 108.65 -1.42 52.21
N LEU A 134 107.87 -0.78 51.33
CA LEU A 134 106.82 -1.42 50.53
C LEU A 134 107.34 -1.96 49.18
N ASP A 135 108.67 -1.98 49.00
CA ASP A 135 109.37 -2.43 47.78
C ASP A 135 108.99 -1.64 46.50
N LEU A 136 108.46 -0.42 46.67
CA LEU A 136 108.15 0.50 45.59
C LEU A 136 109.37 1.40 45.38
N ASN A 137 109.98 1.33 44.19
CA ASN A 137 111.10 2.19 43.82
C ASN A 137 110.57 3.36 42.96
N PRO A 138 110.17 4.50 43.56
CA PRO A 138 109.49 5.56 42.83
C PRO A 138 110.46 6.23 41.85
N ASP A 139 110.04 6.34 40.59
CA ASP A 139 110.76 7.10 39.57
C ASP A 139 110.77 8.61 39.91
N ASN A 140 111.62 9.39 39.21
CA ASN A 140 111.72 10.83 39.48
C ASN A 140 110.41 11.61 39.23
N GLY A 141 109.49 11.08 38.42
CA GLY A 141 108.17 11.67 38.16
C GLY A 141 107.23 11.52 39.35
N MET A 142 107.10 10.31 39.90
CA MET A 142 106.35 10.06 41.13
C MET A 142 106.93 10.84 42.31
N ARG A 143 108.25 10.95 42.41
CA ARG A 143 108.89 11.77 43.45
C ARG A 143 108.49 13.23 43.35
N LEU A 144 108.41 13.79 42.15
CA LEU A 144 107.95 15.16 41.93
C LEU A 144 106.47 15.33 42.24
N SER A 145 105.61 14.39 41.83
CA SER A 145 104.16 14.45 42.09
C SER A 145 103.85 14.31 43.58
N ILE A 146 104.55 13.42 44.28
CA ILE A 146 104.45 13.26 45.74
C ILE A 146 104.94 14.53 46.43
N ALA A 147 106.09 15.08 46.02
CA ALA A 147 106.59 16.34 46.58
C ALA A 147 105.63 17.51 46.34
N ARG A 148 104.98 17.57 45.17
CA ARG A 148 104.01 18.63 44.83
C ARG A 148 102.69 18.47 45.60
N ALA A 149 102.22 17.24 45.79
CA ALA A 149 101.06 16.94 46.62
C ALA A 149 101.32 17.22 48.11
N LEU A 150 102.48 16.82 48.64
CA LEU A 150 102.88 17.14 50.02
C LEU A 150 103.09 18.64 50.22
N ALA A 151 103.61 19.36 49.22
CA ALA A 151 103.72 20.82 49.26
C ALA A 151 102.36 21.53 49.25
N ALA A 152 101.37 21.00 48.52
CA ALA A 152 100.01 21.56 48.48
C ALA A 152 99.23 21.37 49.79
N ILE A 153 99.62 20.38 50.61
CA ILE A 153 98.99 20.08 51.91
C ILE A 153 99.84 20.64 53.06
N ARG A 154 101.01 21.24 52.76
CA ARG A 154 101.92 21.80 53.77
C ARG A 154 101.30 23.06 54.38
N GLY A 155 100.90 22.97 55.64
CA GLY A 155 100.18 24.02 56.37
C GLY A 155 98.73 23.68 56.73
N CYS A 156 98.19 22.55 56.27
CA CYS A 156 96.92 22.04 56.73
C CYS A 156 97.05 21.51 58.17
N SER A 157 96.14 21.94 59.04
CA SER A 157 96.05 21.43 60.40
C SER A 157 95.55 19.98 60.41
N MET A 158 95.91 19.24 61.46
CA MET A 158 95.38 17.88 61.70
C MET A 158 93.84 17.82 61.67
N SER A 159 93.17 18.92 62.03
CA SER A 159 91.71 19.02 62.01
C SER A 159 91.12 19.08 60.59
N GLU A 160 91.84 19.69 59.64
CA GLU A 160 91.40 19.81 58.24
C GLU A 160 91.61 18.49 57.48
N ILE A 161 92.72 17.79 57.74
CA ILE A 161 92.99 16.46 57.16
C ILE A 161 91.96 15.45 57.68
N ALA A 162 91.60 15.52 58.97
CA ALA A 162 90.54 14.69 59.55
C ALA A 162 89.12 15.07 59.08
N ALA A 163 88.91 16.30 58.60
CA ALA A 163 87.64 16.72 58.01
C ALA A 163 87.48 16.20 56.56
N TRP A 164 88.55 16.22 55.77
CA TRP A 164 88.54 15.64 54.41
C TRP A 164 88.29 14.14 54.40
N LEU A 165 88.74 13.43 55.43
CA LEU A 165 88.44 12.00 55.60
C LEU A 165 86.98 11.72 56.03
N ARG A 166 86.20 12.73 56.44
CA ARG A 166 84.79 12.61 56.84
C ARG A 166 83.78 12.88 55.71
N GLU A 167 84.16 13.60 54.67
CA GLU A 167 83.27 14.02 53.59
C GLU A 167 82.62 12.86 52.81
N PRO A 168 83.31 11.74 52.49
CA PRO A 168 82.72 10.60 51.80
C PRO A 168 81.65 9.86 52.62
N GLU A 169 81.80 9.79 53.96
CA GLU A 169 80.83 9.13 54.84
C GLU A 169 79.50 9.90 54.90
N LEU A 170 79.56 11.24 54.82
CA LEU A 170 78.36 12.08 54.82
C LEU A 170 77.57 11.96 53.51
N GLU A 171 78.26 11.78 52.37
CA GLU A 171 77.61 11.48 51.08
C GLU A 171 77.02 10.06 51.06
N VAL A 172 77.71 9.07 51.62
CA VAL A 172 77.19 7.70 51.75
C VAL A 172 75.93 7.67 52.63
N ALA A 173 75.89 8.45 53.71
CA ALA A 173 74.69 8.58 54.56
C ALA A 173 73.50 9.17 53.79
N LYS A 174 73.70 10.25 53.02
CA LYS A 174 72.66 10.86 52.16
C LYS A 174 72.14 9.88 51.11
N LEU A 175 73.04 9.12 50.48
CA LEU A 175 72.65 8.09 49.50
C LEU A 175 71.88 6.93 50.15
N LYS A 176 72.22 6.56 51.39
CA LYS A 176 71.50 5.52 52.16
C LYS A 176 70.08 5.96 52.50
N ASP A 177 69.88 7.22 52.86
CA ASP A 177 68.55 7.77 53.12
C ASP A 177 67.72 7.90 51.83
N GLN A 178 68.31 8.32 50.71
CA GLN A 178 67.65 8.31 49.40
C GLN A 178 67.27 6.89 48.94
N ALA A 179 68.13 5.90 49.18
CA ALA A 179 67.83 4.51 48.86
C ALA A 179 66.68 3.95 49.71
N LYS A 180 66.57 4.36 50.98
CA LYS A 180 65.43 3.99 51.84
C LYS A 180 64.13 4.60 51.34
N GLU A 181 64.12 5.88 50.98
CA GLU A 181 62.95 6.57 50.44
C GLU A 181 62.46 5.92 49.14
N LEU A 182 63.38 5.64 48.20
CA LEU A 182 63.03 4.94 46.95
C LEU A 182 62.48 3.53 47.21
N ASN A 183 63.03 2.80 48.18
CA ASN A 183 62.49 1.49 48.56
C ASN A 183 61.08 1.57 49.15
N GLN A 184 60.76 2.61 49.94
CA GLN A 184 59.41 2.82 50.46
C GLN A 184 58.42 3.15 49.34
N GLN A 185 58.82 3.95 48.36
CA GLN A 185 57.99 4.24 47.19
C GLN A 185 57.75 2.98 46.35
N LEU A 186 58.77 2.15 46.14
CA LEU A 186 58.64 0.89 45.41
C LEU A 186 57.71 -0.11 46.10
N THR A 187 57.75 -0.19 47.43
CA THR A 187 56.81 -1.05 48.17
C THR A 187 55.38 -0.55 48.00
N LYS A 188 55.15 0.76 48.07
CA LYS A 188 53.82 1.34 47.82
C LYS A 188 53.31 1.05 46.40
N TYR A 189 54.15 1.18 45.38
CA TYR A 189 53.75 0.87 43.99
C TYR A 189 53.49 -0.63 43.79
N ARG A 190 54.30 -1.49 44.41
CA ARG A 190 54.07 -2.94 44.38
C ARG A 190 52.69 -3.30 44.95
N ASP A 191 52.34 -2.74 46.10
CA ASP A 191 51.04 -3.00 46.73
C ASP A 191 49.88 -2.52 45.84
N GLN A 192 50.05 -1.38 45.14
CA GLN A 192 49.07 -0.89 44.17
C GLN A 192 48.92 -1.81 42.95
N VAL A 193 50.02 -2.33 42.42
CA VAL A 193 50.00 -3.30 41.31
C VAL A 193 49.30 -4.59 41.74
N ASP A 194 49.57 -5.09 42.95
CA ASP A 194 48.92 -6.30 43.47
C ASP A 194 47.40 -6.12 43.61
N VAL A 195 46.92 -4.93 43.97
CA VAL A 195 45.48 -4.61 43.99
C VAL A 195 44.89 -4.62 42.57
N LEU A 196 45.55 -3.98 41.60
CA LEU A 196 45.09 -3.94 40.21
C LEU A 196 45.07 -5.33 39.55
N VAL A 197 46.04 -6.20 39.87
CA VAL A 197 46.05 -7.58 39.40
C VAL A 197 44.85 -8.36 39.94
N LYS A 198 44.52 -8.19 41.24
CA LYS A 198 43.32 -8.82 41.82
C LYS A 198 42.02 -8.31 41.19
N GLU A 199 41.92 -7.01 40.91
CA GLU A 199 40.76 -6.44 40.21
C GLU A 199 40.64 -6.99 38.78
N ARG A 200 41.75 -7.05 38.03
CA ARG A 200 41.79 -7.65 36.69
C ARG A 200 41.30 -9.11 36.73
N ASP A 201 41.80 -9.90 37.67
CA ASP A 201 41.43 -11.32 37.78
C ASP A 201 39.94 -11.48 38.12
N SER A 202 39.40 -10.61 38.98
CA SER A 202 37.95 -10.56 39.26
C SER A 202 37.12 -10.17 38.02
N ILE A 203 37.58 -9.21 37.22
CA ILE A 203 36.90 -8.79 35.99
C ILE A 203 36.94 -9.91 34.95
N ASN A 204 38.07 -10.59 34.80
CA ASN A 204 38.20 -11.73 33.89
C ASN A 204 37.28 -12.88 34.29
N ALA A 205 37.20 -13.21 35.59
CA ALA A 205 36.28 -14.22 36.08
C ALA A 205 34.81 -13.83 35.79
N ALA A 206 34.45 -12.56 36.00
CA ALA A 206 33.10 -12.07 35.67
C ALA A 206 32.80 -12.12 34.16
N ALA A 207 33.79 -11.79 33.31
CA ALA A 207 33.64 -11.85 31.86
C ALA A 207 33.53 -13.29 31.34
N GLU A 208 34.25 -14.25 31.94
CA GLU A 208 34.12 -15.67 31.62
C GLU A 208 32.75 -16.21 32.04
N GLN A 209 32.26 -15.84 33.22
CA GLN A 209 30.92 -16.18 33.67
C GLN A 209 29.86 -15.61 32.73
N ALA A 210 29.95 -14.33 32.34
CA ALA A 210 29.02 -13.71 31.40
C ALA A 210 29.04 -14.38 30.02
N ARG A 211 30.19 -14.89 29.56
CA ARG A 211 30.28 -15.69 28.33
C ARG A 211 29.62 -17.05 28.48
N ALA A 212 29.77 -17.71 29.62
CA ALA A 212 29.10 -18.98 29.91
C ALA A 212 27.56 -18.79 29.94
N ASP A 213 27.10 -17.71 30.55
CA ASP A 213 25.68 -17.37 30.65
C ASP A 213 25.10 -16.93 29.28
N ALA A 214 25.86 -16.21 28.47
CA ALA A 214 25.46 -15.85 27.10
C ALA A 214 25.42 -17.06 26.17
N THR A 215 26.35 -18.02 26.29
CA THR A 215 26.35 -19.24 25.47
C THR A 215 25.23 -20.21 25.85
N THR A 216 24.89 -20.30 27.14
CA THR A 216 23.72 -21.06 27.60
C THR A 216 22.40 -20.37 27.22
N SER A 217 22.33 -19.04 27.28
CA SER A 217 21.18 -18.27 26.77
C SER A 217 21.02 -18.41 25.24
N ALA A 218 22.10 -18.33 24.47
CA ALA A 218 22.06 -18.54 23.02
C ALA A 218 21.63 -19.98 22.66
N ARG A 219 22.07 -20.97 23.44
CA ARG A 219 21.67 -22.37 23.25
C ARG A 219 20.19 -22.59 23.58
N THR A 220 19.68 -22.01 24.67
CA THR A 220 18.26 -22.12 25.02
C THR A 220 17.35 -21.37 24.03
N VAL A 221 17.80 -20.26 23.44
CA VAL A 221 17.10 -19.58 22.34
C VAL A 221 17.11 -20.42 21.05
N ALA A 222 18.24 -21.06 20.72
CA ALA A 222 18.34 -21.96 19.56
C ALA A 222 17.55 -23.27 19.75
N GLU A 223 17.41 -23.76 20.98
CA GLU A 223 16.59 -24.90 21.37
C GLU A 223 15.13 -24.51 21.65
N SER A 224 14.79 -23.21 21.62
CA SER A 224 13.41 -22.74 21.81
C SER A 224 12.55 -22.96 20.57
N THR A 225 11.25 -23.16 20.80
CA THR A 225 10.19 -23.45 19.84
C THR A 225 10.16 -22.51 18.64
N ALA A 226 10.65 -21.28 18.76
CA ALA A 226 10.68 -20.29 17.67
C ALA A 226 11.55 -20.74 16.47
N ALA A 227 12.70 -21.38 16.70
CA ALA A 227 13.54 -21.87 15.60
C ALA A 227 12.88 -23.04 14.85
N GLN A 228 12.14 -23.89 15.58
CA GLN A 228 11.38 -25.00 15.02
C GLN A 228 10.13 -24.52 14.27
N GLU A 229 9.45 -23.50 14.78
CA GLU A 229 8.31 -22.84 14.13
C GLU A 229 8.74 -22.13 12.83
N ILE A 230 9.89 -21.45 12.82
CA ILE A 230 10.44 -20.84 11.61
C ILE A 230 10.81 -21.90 10.56
N ALA A 231 11.40 -23.02 10.98
CA ALA A 231 11.71 -24.13 10.07
C ALA A 231 10.45 -24.78 9.50
N GLN A 232 9.41 -24.93 10.33
CA GLN A 232 8.12 -25.48 9.92
C GLN A 232 7.39 -24.52 8.98
N ALA A 233 7.36 -23.22 9.29
CA ALA A 233 6.79 -22.16 8.46
C ALA A 233 7.46 -22.06 7.09
N ASN A 234 8.80 -22.18 7.03
CA ASN A 234 9.54 -22.22 5.77
C ASN A 234 9.16 -23.43 4.91
N LYS A 235 8.94 -24.60 5.54
CA LYS A 235 8.50 -25.80 4.83
C LYS A 235 7.08 -25.66 4.28
N THR A 236 6.16 -25.04 5.03
CA THR A 236 4.80 -24.73 4.53
C THR A 236 4.84 -23.71 3.40
N ALA A 237 5.66 -22.65 3.51
CA ALA A 237 5.82 -21.66 2.47
C ALA A 237 6.38 -22.25 1.17
N GLN A 238 7.33 -23.19 1.28
CA GLN A 238 7.89 -23.87 0.10
C GLN A 238 6.88 -24.78 -0.60
N ARG A 239 6.01 -25.47 0.16
CA ARG A 239 4.88 -26.24 -0.40
C ARG A 239 3.88 -25.33 -1.10
N ALA A 240 3.48 -24.23 -0.46
CA ALA A 240 2.58 -23.25 -1.05
C ALA A 240 3.13 -22.67 -2.37
N ARG A 241 4.45 -22.42 -2.44
CA ARG A 241 5.10 -21.99 -3.70
C ARG A 241 5.03 -23.05 -4.79
N GLN A 242 5.21 -24.33 -4.46
CA GLN A 242 5.06 -25.42 -5.44
C GLN A 242 3.62 -25.56 -5.93
N ASP A 243 2.64 -25.44 -5.03
CA ASP A 243 1.23 -25.52 -5.40
C ASP A 243 0.82 -24.33 -6.28
N LEU A 244 1.32 -23.12 -6.00
CA LEU A 244 1.11 -21.95 -6.87
C LEU A 244 1.72 -22.12 -8.27
N LEU A 245 2.89 -22.77 -8.38
CA LEU A 245 3.48 -23.07 -9.68
C LEU A 245 2.62 -24.06 -10.48
N LYS A 246 2.08 -25.09 -9.82
CA LYS A 246 1.14 -26.03 -10.48
C LYS A 246 -0.14 -25.33 -10.93
N VAL A 247 -0.73 -24.50 -10.08
CA VAL A 247 -1.93 -23.72 -10.43
C VAL A 247 -1.64 -22.80 -11.61
N ARG A 248 -0.44 -22.21 -11.68
CA ARG A 248 -0.01 -21.38 -12.81
C ARG A 248 0.10 -22.19 -14.10
N GLU A 249 0.69 -23.38 -14.05
CA GLU A 249 0.78 -24.28 -15.22
C GLU A 249 -0.62 -24.70 -15.70
N ASP A 250 -1.51 -25.09 -14.78
CA ASP A 250 -2.91 -25.43 -15.09
C ASP A 250 -3.67 -24.24 -15.70
N LEU A 251 -3.42 -23.03 -15.20
CA LEU A 251 -4.02 -21.81 -15.75
C LEU A 251 -3.53 -21.55 -17.16
N THR A 252 -2.23 -21.67 -17.43
CA THR A 252 -1.69 -21.50 -18.78
C THR A 252 -2.23 -22.55 -19.75
N SER A 253 -2.39 -23.81 -19.31
CA SER A 253 -3.02 -24.86 -20.13
C SER A 253 -4.48 -24.52 -20.45
N LYS A 254 -5.25 -24.04 -19.47
CA LYS A 254 -6.64 -23.63 -19.69
C LYS A 254 -6.76 -22.40 -20.58
N GLU A 255 -5.84 -21.45 -20.49
CA GLU A 255 -5.78 -20.30 -21.39
C GLU A 255 -5.55 -20.73 -22.83
N ASP A 256 -4.64 -21.70 -23.06
CA ASP A 256 -4.40 -22.26 -24.39
C ASP A 256 -5.62 -23.02 -24.93
N ASP A 257 -6.30 -23.79 -24.08
CA ASP A 257 -7.56 -24.46 -24.45
C ASP A 257 -8.65 -23.46 -24.80
N MET A 258 -8.80 -22.37 -24.04
CA MET A 258 -9.74 -21.29 -24.36
C MET A 258 -9.37 -20.58 -25.67
N ARG A 259 -8.08 -20.37 -25.96
CA ARG A 259 -7.66 -19.79 -27.25
C ARG A 259 -8.04 -20.70 -28.42
N ARG A 260 -7.82 -22.01 -28.28
CA ARG A 260 -8.24 -23.01 -29.28
C ARG A 260 -9.75 -22.97 -29.48
N LEU A 261 -10.52 -22.97 -28.39
CA LEU A 261 -11.98 -22.92 -28.47
C LEU A 261 -12.50 -21.64 -29.15
N ARG A 262 -11.84 -20.50 -28.91
CA ARG A 262 -12.16 -19.23 -29.58
C ARG A 262 -11.84 -19.28 -31.07
N MET A 263 -10.71 -19.89 -31.46
CA MET A 263 -10.37 -20.09 -32.87
C MET A 263 -11.38 -21.00 -33.56
N ASP A 264 -11.73 -22.13 -32.94
CA ASP A 264 -12.73 -23.06 -33.48
C ASP A 264 -14.10 -22.39 -33.64
N HIS A 265 -14.53 -21.60 -32.65
CA HIS A 265 -15.78 -20.85 -32.73
C HIS A 265 -15.75 -19.77 -33.82
N SER A 266 -14.62 -19.07 -33.96
CA SER A 266 -14.42 -18.09 -35.04
C SER A 266 -14.49 -18.76 -36.42
N ASP A 267 -13.88 -19.94 -36.58
CA ASP A 267 -13.93 -20.71 -37.82
C ASP A 267 -15.35 -21.21 -38.13
N GLU A 268 -16.11 -21.64 -37.10
CA GLU A 268 -17.51 -22.02 -37.22
C GLU A 268 -18.38 -20.83 -37.67
N LEU A 269 -18.18 -19.65 -37.09
CA LEU A 269 -18.89 -18.41 -37.49
C LEU A 269 -18.57 -18.02 -38.94
N LEU A 270 -17.30 -18.16 -39.37
CA LEU A 270 -16.92 -17.92 -40.75
C LEU A 270 -17.54 -18.94 -41.71
N ARG A 271 -17.66 -20.22 -41.32
CA ARG A 271 -18.37 -21.23 -42.10
C ARG A 271 -19.85 -20.88 -42.24
N LEU A 272 -20.53 -20.57 -41.14
CA LEU A 272 -21.95 -20.19 -41.14
C LEU A 272 -22.22 -18.94 -41.98
N ARG A 273 -21.33 -17.93 -41.92
CA ARG A 273 -21.47 -16.75 -42.77
C ARG A 273 -21.33 -17.12 -44.25
N ARG A 274 -20.37 -17.96 -44.62
CA ARG A 274 -20.22 -18.42 -46.02
C ARG A 274 -21.44 -19.19 -46.50
N THR A 275 -22.03 -20.05 -45.68
CA THR A 275 -23.24 -20.79 -46.06
C THR A 275 -24.44 -19.87 -46.21
N GLN A 276 -24.62 -18.91 -45.29
CA GLN A 276 -25.67 -17.88 -45.43
C GLN A 276 -25.50 -17.03 -46.69
N ASP A 277 -24.27 -16.60 -46.99
CA ASP A 277 -23.96 -15.84 -48.20
C ASP A 277 -24.24 -16.66 -49.48
N GLU A 278 -24.02 -17.97 -49.45
CA GLU A 278 -24.37 -18.90 -50.54
C GLU A 278 -25.89 -19.00 -50.72
N GLU A 279 -26.62 -19.28 -49.64
CA GLU A 279 -28.09 -19.40 -49.66
C GLU A 279 -28.76 -18.11 -50.16
N VAL A 280 -28.29 -16.95 -49.69
CA VAL A 280 -28.79 -15.65 -50.16
C VAL A 280 -28.50 -15.46 -51.66
N ARG A 281 -27.35 -15.92 -52.15
CA ARG A 281 -27.01 -15.83 -53.57
C ARG A 281 -27.89 -16.73 -54.42
N GLU A 282 -28.14 -17.96 -53.98
CA GLU A 282 -29.04 -18.89 -54.66
C GLU A 282 -30.47 -18.36 -54.69
N LEU A 283 -30.97 -17.82 -53.58
CA LEU A 283 -32.29 -17.19 -53.51
C LEU A 283 -32.41 -16.00 -54.46
N ARG A 284 -31.40 -15.12 -54.53
CA ARG A 284 -31.36 -14.00 -55.47
C ARG A 284 -31.41 -14.49 -56.92
N GLN A 285 -30.60 -15.50 -57.27
CA GLN A 285 -30.62 -16.08 -58.61
C GLN A 285 -31.97 -16.71 -58.96
N SER A 286 -32.62 -17.39 -58.01
CA SER A 286 -33.96 -17.94 -58.22
C SER A 286 -34.98 -16.84 -58.45
N HIS A 287 -34.97 -15.80 -57.63
CA HIS A 287 -35.89 -14.68 -57.74
C HIS A 287 -35.68 -13.91 -59.06
N ASP A 288 -34.44 -13.70 -59.49
CA ASP A 288 -34.13 -13.05 -60.77
C ASP A 288 -34.66 -13.87 -61.96
N LYS A 289 -34.56 -15.21 -61.90
CA LYS A 289 -35.16 -16.11 -62.92
C LYS A 289 -36.68 -15.99 -62.95
N GLU A 290 -37.34 -15.98 -61.79
CA GLU A 290 -38.80 -15.83 -61.70
C GLU A 290 -39.26 -14.47 -62.22
N LEU A 291 -38.57 -13.38 -61.85
CA LEU A 291 -38.85 -12.04 -62.37
C LEU A 291 -38.64 -11.98 -63.90
N GLY A 292 -37.61 -12.65 -64.41
CA GLY A 292 -37.38 -12.80 -65.85
C GLY A 292 -38.54 -13.49 -66.56
N ALA A 293 -39.02 -14.62 -66.01
CA ALA A 293 -40.16 -15.36 -66.54
C ALA A 293 -41.46 -14.53 -66.51
N LEU A 294 -41.74 -13.83 -65.40
CA LEU A 294 -42.91 -12.95 -65.28
C LEU A 294 -42.88 -11.78 -66.27
N ARG A 295 -41.71 -11.16 -66.47
CA ARG A 295 -41.53 -10.10 -67.48
C ARG A 295 -41.77 -10.62 -68.88
N HIS A 296 -41.26 -11.81 -69.19
CA HIS A 296 -41.47 -12.43 -70.50
C HIS A 296 -42.96 -12.72 -70.74
N GLY A 297 -43.64 -13.37 -69.80
CA GLY A 297 -45.08 -13.67 -69.92
C GLY A 297 -45.95 -12.41 -70.04
N ARG A 298 -45.66 -11.34 -69.28
CA ARG A 298 -46.37 -10.06 -69.44
C ARG A 298 -46.15 -9.41 -70.80
N ASN A 299 -44.94 -9.51 -71.35
CA ASN A 299 -44.66 -8.97 -72.67
C ASN A 299 -45.38 -9.75 -73.77
N GLU A 300 -45.44 -11.08 -73.66
CA GLU A 300 -46.20 -11.94 -74.58
C GLU A 300 -47.70 -11.63 -74.52
N GLU A 301 -48.27 -11.48 -73.32
CA GLU A 301 -49.67 -11.11 -73.12
C GLU A 301 -49.98 -9.71 -73.71
N ALA A 302 -49.12 -8.73 -73.46
CA ALA A 302 -49.25 -7.39 -74.02
C ALA A 302 -49.13 -7.39 -75.56
N GLN A 303 -48.28 -8.25 -76.13
CA GLN A 303 -48.15 -8.41 -77.57
C GLN A 303 -49.40 -9.07 -78.17
N GLY A 304 -49.94 -10.10 -77.53
CA GLY A 304 -51.20 -10.73 -77.92
C GLY A 304 -52.36 -9.73 -77.93
N LEU A 305 -52.50 -8.92 -76.87
CA LEU A 305 -53.52 -7.88 -76.80
C LEU A 305 -53.36 -6.81 -77.88
N ARG A 306 -52.13 -6.39 -78.19
CA ARG A 306 -51.85 -5.45 -79.28
C ARG A 306 -52.27 -6.02 -80.63
N GLN A 307 -52.01 -7.31 -80.86
CA GLN A 307 -52.39 -7.98 -82.10
C GLN A 307 -53.92 -8.08 -82.22
N THR A 308 -54.62 -8.54 -81.18
CA THR A 308 -56.10 -8.61 -81.20
C THR A 308 -56.74 -7.24 -81.36
N HIS A 309 -56.18 -6.21 -80.73
CA HIS A 309 -56.66 -4.84 -80.89
C HIS A 309 -56.42 -4.33 -82.32
N GLY A 310 -55.27 -4.62 -82.92
CA GLY A 310 -54.97 -4.27 -84.31
C GLY A 310 -55.92 -4.94 -85.30
N GLU A 311 -56.22 -6.22 -85.11
CA GLU A 311 -57.19 -6.97 -85.94
C GLU A 311 -58.61 -6.37 -85.82
N GLU A 312 -59.05 -6.02 -84.61
CA GLU A 312 -60.35 -5.41 -84.38
C GLU A 312 -60.45 -3.99 -84.98
N VAL A 313 -59.39 -3.18 -84.87
CA VAL A 313 -59.31 -1.87 -85.52
C VAL A 313 -59.40 -2.01 -87.04
N GLN A 314 -58.72 -2.98 -87.63
CA GLN A 314 -58.82 -3.24 -89.08
C GLN A 314 -60.22 -3.69 -89.48
N ARG A 315 -60.87 -4.55 -88.69
CA ARG A 315 -62.27 -4.96 -88.90
C ARG A 315 -63.23 -3.78 -88.87
N LEU A 316 -63.12 -2.90 -87.87
CA LEU A 316 -63.96 -1.71 -87.78
C LEU A 316 -63.68 -0.71 -88.92
N GLN A 317 -62.42 -0.59 -89.35
CA GLN A 317 -62.07 0.24 -90.51
C GLN A 317 -62.69 -0.26 -91.81
N SER A 318 -62.71 -1.58 -92.04
CA SER A 318 -63.32 -2.17 -93.23
C SER A 318 -64.84 -2.00 -93.20
N GLU A 319 -65.50 -2.27 -92.07
CA GLU A 319 -66.95 -2.03 -91.88
C GLU A 319 -67.35 -0.57 -92.14
N LEU A 320 -66.57 0.39 -91.61
CA LEU A 320 -66.79 1.82 -91.85
C LEU A 320 -66.61 2.21 -93.32
N SER A 321 -65.66 1.58 -94.02
CA SER A 321 -65.45 1.82 -95.45
C SER A 321 -66.62 1.31 -96.30
N THR A 322 -67.17 0.14 -95.96
CA THR A 322 -68.36 -0.43 -96.61
C THR A 322 -69.58 0.46 -96.37
N ALA A 323 -69.84 0.85 -95.12
CA ALA A 323 -70.95 1.76 -94.80
C ALA A 323 -70.86 3.11 -95.53
N ARG A 324 -69.64 3.64 -95.71
CA ARG A 324 -69.41 4.86 -96.52
C ARG A 324 -69.75 4.65 -98.00
N GLN A 325 -69.38 3.51 -98.58
CA GLN A 325 -69.73 3.18 -99.97
C GLN A 325 -71.23 3.03 -100.15
N GLU A 326 -71.92 2.35 -99.23
CA GLU A 326 -73.39 2.24 -99.24
C GLU A 326 -74.07 3.61 -99.15
N ALA A 327 -73.60 4.48 -98.24
CA ALA A 327 -74.10 5.85 -98.13
C ALA A 327 -73.86 6.68 -99.40
N GLN A 328 -72.73 6.48 -100.10
CA GLN A 328 -72.46 7.12 -101.39
C GLN A 328 -73.39 6.58 -102.49
N GLY A 329 -73.67 5.27 -102.52
CA GLY A 329 -74.65 4.67 -103.43
C GLY A 329 -76.07 5.21 -103.22
N LEU A 330 -76.50 5.36 -101.96
CA LEU A 330 -77.76 6.00 -101.61
C LEU A 330 -77.81 7.49 -102.02
N ARG A 331 -76.70 8.22 -101.86
CA ARG A 331 -76.60 9.60 -102.35
C ARG A 331 -76.71 9.68 -103.88
N HIS A 332 -76.12 8.74 -104.60
CA HIS A 332 -76.17 8.70 -106.05
C HIS A 332 -77.60 8.44 -106.55
N THR A 333 -78.27 7.44 -106.00
CA THR A 333 -79.67 7.12 -106.32
C THR A 333 -80.62 8.29 -105.98
N HIS A 334 -80.46 8.92 -104.81
CA HIS A 334 -81.21 10.14 -104.49
C HIS A 334 -80.91 11.30 -105.46
N ALA A 335 -79.67 11.47 -105.91
CA ALA A 335 -79.32 12.53 -106.86
C ALA A 335 -79.94 12.30 -108.25
N GLU A 336 -80.07 11.04 -108.68
CA GLU A 336 -80.78 10.66 -109.91
C GLU A 336 -82.28 10.93 -109.80
N GLU A 337 -82.89 10.62 -108.65
CA GLU A 337 -84.29 10.89 -108.39
C GLU A 337 -84.59 12.39 -108.34
N ILE A 338 -83.71 13.18 -107.73
CA ILE A 338 -83.78 14.65 -107.77
C ILE A 338 -83.68 15.16 -109.22
N ARG A 339 -82.77 14.62 -110.05
CA ARG A 339 -82.69 14.99 -111.48
C ARG A 339 -83.98 14.68 -112.23
N ARG A 340 -84.60 13.53 -111.95
CA ARG A 340 -85.87 13.15 -112.56
C ARG A 340 -86.97 14.15 -112.21
N LEU A 341 -87.10 14.48 -110.92
CA LEU A 341 -88.05 15.49 -110.44
C LEU A 341 -87.77 16.89 -111.01
N GLN A 342 -86.49 17.26 -111.17
CA GLN A 342 -86.11 18.53 -111.81
C GLN A 342 -86.48 18.60 -113.30
N SER A 343 -86.39 17.46 -114.02
CA SER A 343 -86.86 17.32 -115.40
C SER A 343 -88.38 17.47 -115.53
N GLU A 344 -89.13 16.89 -114.59
CA GLU A 344 -90.59 17.03 -114.54
C GLU A 344 -90.99 18.50 -114.23
N LEU A 345 -90.21 19.20 -113.40
CA LEU A 345 -90.46 20.60 -113.04
C LEU A 345 -90.07 21.59 -114.16
N SER A 346 -89.07 21.27 -114.98
CA SER A 346 -88.66 22.11 -116.11
C SER A 346 -89.68 22.08 -117.26
N THR A 347 -90.33 20.93 -117.49
CA THR A 347 -91.45 20.81 -118.44
C THR A 347 -92.65 21.64 -117.99
N ALA A 348 -93.02 21.58 -116.71
CA ALA A 348 -94.07 22.43 -116.14
C ALA A 348 -93.75 23.94 -116.21
N ARG A 349 -92.47 24.32 -116.14
CA ARG A 349 -92.03 25.73 -116.29
C ARG A 349 -92.09 26.23 -117.73
N GLN A 350 -91.85 25.40 -118.74
CA GLN A 350 -91.98 25.81 -120.14
C GLN A 350 -93.43 26.15 -120.51
N GLU A 351 -94.42 25.47 -119.92
CA GLU A 351 -95.84 25.82 -120.04
C GLU A 351 -96.15 27.19 -119.40
N ALA A 352 -95.49 27.55 -118.30
CA ALA A 352 -95.65 28.85 -117.64
C ALA A 352 -94.93 30.01 -118.36
N GLN A 353 -93.86 29.76 -119.12
CA GLN A 353 -93.11 30.78 -119.85
C GLN A 353 -93.81 31.27 -121.13
N GLY A 354 -94.78 30.52 -121.67
CA GLY A 354 -95.66 31.00 -122.76
C GLY A 354 -96.51 32.23 -122.38
N LEU A 355 -96.73 32.46 -121.08
CA LEU A 355 -97.55 33.57 -120.56
C LEU A 355 -96.75 34.85 -120.25
N ARG A 356 -95.42 34.86 -120.38
CA ARG A 356 -94.53 35.95 -119.89
C ARG A 356 -93.86 36.82 -120.96
N GLN A 357 -94.37 36.89 -122.19
CA GLN A 357 -93.78 37.66 -123.29
C GLN A 357 -94.02 39.20 -123.25
N THR A 358 -94.31 39.82 -122.10
CA THR A 358 -94.71 41.25 -122.03
C THR A 358 -93.81 42.14 -121.17
N HIS A 359 -92.57 41.75 -120.85
CA HIS A 359 -91.76 42.48 -119.84
C HIS A 359 -90.28 42.83 -120.17
N PRO A 360 -89.85 43.26 -121.40
CA PRO A 360 -88.43 43.53 -121.66
C PRO A 360 -88.08 44.99 -122.06
N ILE A 361 -88.57 46.03 -121.37
CA ILE A 361 -88.13 47.43 -121.61
C ILE A 361 -87.26 48.01 -120.46
N GLU A 362 -87.29 47.42 -119.26
CA GLU A 362 -86.62 48.02 -118.07
C GLU A 362 -85.12 47.66 -117.91
N VAL A 363 -84.57 46.70 -118.68
CA VAL A 363 -83.22 46.15 -118.42
C VAL A 363 -82.09 46.98 -119.06
N GLN A 364 -82.40 47.87 -120.01
CA GLN A 364 -81.39 48.59 -120.78
C GLN A 364 -80.76 49.80 -120.05
N ARG A 365 -81.25 50.17 -118.86
CA ARG A 365 -80.80 51.37 -118.11
C ARG A 365 -79.63 51.13 -117.14
N LEU A 366 -79.38 49.88 -116.70
CA LEU A 366 -78.44 49.60 -115.60
C LEU A 366 -77.03 49.16 -116.03
N GLN A 367 -76.73 49.09 -117.34
CA GLN A 367 -75.43 48.61 -117.83
C GLN A 367 -74.36 49.71 -117.99
N SER A 368 -74.71 50.99 -117.93
CA SER A 368 -73.76 52.09 -118.21
C SER A 368 -73.00 52.62 -116.99
N GLU A 369 -73.40 52.31 -115.74
CA GLU A 369 -72.82 52.93 -114.53
C GLU A 369 -71.67 52.13 -113.89
N LEU A 370 -71.44 50.86 -114.26
CA LEU A 370 -70.50 49.96 -113.57
C LEU A 370 -69.05 50.00 -114.08
N PHE A 371 -68.80 50.64 -115.23
CA PHE A 371 -67.49 50.59 -115.90
C PHE A 371 -66.47 51.61 -115.37
N ALA A 372 -66.90 52.70 -114.73
CA ALA A 372 -66.02 53.80 -114.32
C ALA A 372 -65.24 53.55 -113.01
N ALA A 373 -65.73 52.69 -112.10
CA ALA A 373 -65.16 52.51 -110.76
C ALA A 373 -63.96 51.54 -110.68
N GLY A 374 -63.62 50.82 -111.75
CA GLY A 374 -62.63 49.74 -111.72
C GLY A 374 -61.16 50.16 -111.85
N GLN A 375 -60.87 51.36 -112.36
CA GLN A 375 -59.49 51.72 -112.74
C GLN A 375 -58.66 52.37 -111.61
N GLU A 376 -59.27 52.95 -110.58
CA GLU A 376 -58.52 53.61 -109.48
C GLU A 376 -57.97 52.63 -108.41
N ALA A 377 -58.54 51.43 -108.28
CA ALA A 377 -58.18 50.47 -107.21
C ALA A 377 -56.87 49.68 -107.44
N LEU A 378 -56.31 49.70 -108.65
CA LEU A 378 -55.12 48.90 -109.00
C LEU A 378 -53.80 49.61 -108.68
N GLY A 379 -53.77 50.95 -108.63
CA GLY A 379 -52.54 51.72 -108.37
C GLY A 379 -52.06 51.69 -106.91
N LEU A 380 -52.97 51.58 -105.93
CA LEU A 380 -52.65 51.63 -104.49
C LEU A 380 -52.13 50.30 -103.92
N ARG A 381 -52.35 49.17 -104.60
CA ARG A 381 -51.95 47.84 -104.11
C ARG A 381 -50.47 47.50 -104.38
N GLN A 382 -49.86 48.12 -105.38
CA GLN A 382 -48.49 47.80 -105.80
C GLN A 382 -47.43 48.45 -104.90
N THR A 383 -47.70 49.64 -104.37
CA THR A 383 -46.75 50.38 -103.52
C THR A 383 -46.68 49.81 -102.09
N HIS A 384 -47.81 49.38 -101.52
CA HIS A 384 -47.86 48.85 -100.15
C HIS A 384 -47.22 47.45 -100.00
N ALA A 385 -47.14 46.67 -101.09
CA ALA A 385 -46.55 45.33 -101.06
C ALA A 385 -45.01 45.35 -101.01
N GLN A 386 -44.36 46.41 -101.52
CA GLN A 386 -42.90 46.53 -101.52
C GLN A 386 -42.35 46.99 -100.17
N GLU A 387 -43.05 47.86 -99.45
CA GLU A 387 -42.63 48.33 -98.12
C GLU A 387 -42.71 47.21 -97.05
N LEU A 388 -43.70 46.32 -97.14
CA LEU A 388 -43.85 45.19 -96.21
C LEU A 388 -42.72 44.15 -96.33
N LEU A 389 -42.17 43.95 -97.53
CA LEU A 389 -41.09 42.98 -97.75
C LEU A 389 -39.74 43.48 -97.23
N SER A 390 -39.46 44.78 -97.35
CA SER A 390 -38.23 45.41 -96.82
C SER A 390 -38.20 45.41 -95.29
N LEU A 391 -39.32 45.72 -94.63
CA LEU A 391 -39.42 45.71 -93.17
C LEU A 391 -39.30 44.30 -92.57
N GLN A 392 -39.79 43.27 -93.26
CA GLN A 392 -39.65 41.88 -92.79
C GLN A 392 -38.22 41.36 -92.88
N SER A 393 -37.46 41.71 -93.92
CA SER A 393 -36.06 41.28 -94.03
C SER A 393 -35.17 41.94 -92.98
N GLU A 394 -35.34 43.25 -92.74
CA GLU A 394 -34.55 43.98 -91.73
C GLU A 394 -34.83 43.50 -90.31
N HIS A 395 -36.09 43.20 -89.97
CA HIS A 395 -36.45 42.65 -88.66
C HIS A 395 -35.89 41.23 -88.46
N TYR A 396 -35.87 40.40 -89.51
CA TYR A 396 -35.36 39.03 -89.42
C TYR A 396 -33.84 39.00 -89.23
N GLU A 397 -33.09 39.85 -89.93
CA GLU A 397 -31.63 39.94 -89.79
C GLU A 397 -31.21 40.52 -88.43
N ALA A 398 -31.87 41.57 -87.95
CA ALA A 398 -31.60 42.13 -86.62
C ALA A 398 -31.93 41.14 -85.48
N TYR A 399 -33.01 40.37 -85.63
CA TYR A 399 -33.39 39.34 -84.65
C TYR A 399 -32.39 38.18 -84.61
N GLN A 400 -31.95 37.66 -85.77
CA GLN A 400 -30.99 36.55 -85.85
C GLN A 400 -29.60 36.94 -85.31
N SER A 401 -29.09 38.13 -85.67
CA SER A 401 -27.78 38.61 -85.20
C SER A 401 -27.79 38.87 -83.69
N GLY A 402 -28.81 39.55 -83.17
CA GLY A 402 -28.92 39.86 -81.75
C GLY A 402 -29.13 38.63 -80.86
N LEU A 403 -29.88 37.63 -81.33
CA LEU A 403 -30.03 36.36 -80.59
C LEU A 403 -28.70 35.59 -80.54
N SER A 404 -27.99 35.51 -81.68
CA SER A 404 -26.74 34.74 -81.76
C SER A 404 -25.64 35.34 -80.87
N GLU A 405 -25.50 36.65 -80.86
CA GLU A 405 -24.53 37.34 -79.99
C GLU A 405 -24.86 37.16 -78.51
N ALA A 406 -26.14 37.21 -78.13
CA ALA A 406 -26.57 36.98 -76.76
C ALA A 406 -26.33 35.52 -76.31
N TYR A 407 -26.63 34.53 -77.16
CA TYR A 407 -26.37 33.12 -76.85
C TYR A 407 -24.88 32.84 -76.70
N GLN A 408 -24.05 33.40 -77.58
CA GLN A 408 -22.60 33.24 -77.49
C GLN A 408 -22.04 33.88 -76.20
N GLY A 409 -22.51 35.08 -75.84
CA GLY A 409 -22.11 35.72 -74.58
C GLY A 409 -22.52 34.96 -73.32
N PHE A 410 -23.72 34.35 -73.32
CA PHE A 410 -24.15 33.50 -72.21
C PHE A 410 -23.36 32.18 -72.12
N GLU A 411 -23.02 31.59 -73.25
CA GLU A 411 -22.25 30.34 -73.27
C GLU A 411 -20.81 30.55 -72.78
N GLU A 412 -20.17 31.67 -73.14
CA GLU A 412 -18.86 32.06 -72.62
C GLU A 412 -18.90 32.31 -71.10
N GLN A 413 -19.95 32.99 -70.59
CA GLN A 413 -20.14 33.18 -69.15
C GLN A 413 -20.37 31.85 -68.40
N LEU A 414 -21.16 30.94 -68.97
CA LEU A 414 -21.39 29.62 -68.39
C LEU A 414 -20.10 28.78 -68.38
N GLN A 415 -19.27 28.87 -69.41
CA GLN A 415 -17.97 28.20 -69.44
C GLN A 415 -17.00 28.79 -68.41
N SER A 416 -16.95 30.12 -68.27
CA SER A 416 -16.13 30.78 -67.23
C SER A 416 -16.56 30.36 -65.83
N LEU A 417 -17.86 30.41 -65.53
CA LEU A 417 -18.41 30.02 -64.23
C LEU A 417 -18.22 28.52 -63.95
N ARG A 418 -18.29 27.67 -64.98
CA ARG A 418 -17.99 26.24 -64.84
C ARG A 418 -16.52 26.01 -64.49
N GLY A 419 -15.59 26.73 -65.13
CA GLY A 419 -14.17 26.66 -64.80
C GLY A 419 -13.87 27.11 -63.36
N GLU A 420 -14.49 28.20 -62.92
CA GLU A 420 -14.38 28.68 -61.53
C GLU A 420 -14.99 27.68 -60.53
N LEU A 421 -16.12 27.04 -60.88
CA LEU A 421 -16.73 26.00 -60.06
C LEU A 421 -15.84 24.76 -59.95
N GLU A 422 -15.20 24.33 -61.03
CA GLU A 422 -14.28 23.18 -60.99
C GLU A 422 -13.04 23.46 -60.12
N VAL A 423 -12.46 24.67 -60.22
CA VAL A 423 -11.33 25.07 -59.36
C VAL A 423 -11.73 25.12 -57.89
N THR A 424 -12.91 25.65 -57.57
CA THR A 424 -13.40 25.72 -56.18
C THR A 424 -13.78 24.35 -55.62
N VAL A 425 -14.31 23.44 -56.43
CA VAL A 425 -14.57 22.05 -56.04
C VAL A 425 -13.27 21.31 -55.75
N GLN A 426 -12.24 21.46 -56.61
CA GLN A 426 -10.92 20.87 -56.36
C GLN A 426 -10.29 21.41 -55.05
N ALA A 427 -10.36 22.72 -54.82
CA ALA A 427 -9.87 23.32 -53.57
C ALA A 427 -10.62 22.80 -52.33
N LEU A 428 -11.94 22.59 -52.43
CA LEU A 428 -12.76 21.99 -51.37
C LEU A 428 -12.44 20.51 -51.12
N GLU A 429 -12.13 19.75 -52.17
CA GLU A 429 -11.72 18.35 -52.05
C GLU A 429 -10.34 18.22 -51.38
N GLU A 430 -9.41 19.10 -51.71
CA GLU A 430 -8.11 19.21 -51.02
C GLU A 430 -8.28 19.60 -49.56
N GLU A 431 -9.13 20.59 -49.27
CA GLU A 431 -9.42 21.01 -47.89
C GLU A 431 -10.10 19.89 -47.08
N ARG A 432 -11.01 19.12 -47.69
CA ARG A 432 -11.61 17.93 -47.07
C ARG A 432 -10.59 16.82 -46.82
N SER A 433 -9.65 16.61 -47.74
CA SER A 433 -8.56 15.64 -47.56
C SER A 433 -7.64 16.04 -46.39
N ILE A 434 -7.27 17.32 -46.33
CA ILE A 434 -6.47 17.88 -45.22
C ILE A 434 -7.25 17.80 -43.90
N SER A 435 -8.54 18.13 -43.90
CA SER A 435 -9.41 18.05 -42.73
C SER A 435 -9.54 16.61 -42.22
N ALA A 436 -9.69 15.63 -43.11
CA ALA A 436 -9.71 14.21 -42.75
C ALA A 436 -8.38 13.75 -42.13
N GLN A 437 -7.23 14.17 -42.68
CA GLN A 437 -5.91 13.88 -42.10
C GLN A 437 -5.70 14.54 -40.74
N LEU A 438 -6.18 15.77 -40.56
CA LEU A 438 -6.13 16.46 -39.27
C LEU A 438 -7.04 15.81 -38.23
N GLN A 439 -8.20 15.32 -38.64
CA GLN A 439 -9.12 14.60 -37.76
C GLN A 439 -8.55 13.24 -37.34
N ASP A 440 -7.89 12.52 -38.23
CA ASP A 440 -7.19 11.26 -37.90
C ASP A 440 -6.00 11.49 -36.97
N ARG A 441 -5.25 12.59 -37.15
CA ARG A 441 -4.19 13.02 -36.21
C ARG A 441 -4.75 13.47 -34.86
N ALA A 442 -5.91 14.13 -34.84
CA ALA A 442 -6.57 14.54 -33.60
C ALA A 442 -7.05 13.31 -32.81
N LEU A 443 -7.65 12.32 -33.47
CA LEU A 443 -8.06 11.06 -32.83
C LEU A 443 -6.85 10.29 -32.27
N ASN A 444 -5.75 10.17 -33.02
CA ASN A 444 -4.52 9.55 -32.51
C ASN A 444 -3.92 10.35 -31.33
N ALA A 445 -4.01 11.68 -31.35
CA ALA A 445 -3.55 12.51 -30.23
C ALA A 445 -4.44 12.36 -28.99
N GLU A 446 -5.75 12.22 -29.16
CA GLU A 446 -6.71 11.95 -28.08
C GLU A 446 -6.50 10.56 -27.46
N GLU A 447 -6.17 9.55 -28.27
CA GLU A 447 -5.79 8.22 -27.80
C GLU A 447 -4.49 8.30 -26.96
N HIS A 448 -3.46 8.97 -27.46
CA HIS A 448 -2.23 9.20 -26.69
C HIS A 448 -2.44 10.00 -25.39
N VAL A 449 -3.33 10.99 -25.39
CA VAL A 449 -3.69 11.73 -24.17
C VAL A 449 -4.44 10.83 -23.19
N SER A 450 -5.33 9.96 -23.68
CA SER A 450 -6.03 8.98 -22.84
C SER A 450 -5.06 7.99 -22.20
N ASP A 451 -4.10 7.45 -22.96
CA ASP A 451 -3.05 6.58 -22.44
C ASP A 451 -2.20 7.28 -21.36
N ILE A 452 -1.84 8.55 -21.58
CA ILE A 452 -1.08 9.35 -20.61
C ILE A 452 -1.91 9.61 -19.35
N LEU A 453 -3.21 9.90 -19.48
CA LEU A 453 -4.11 10.10 -18.35
C LEU A 453 -4.31 8.81 -17.55
N GLU A 454 -4.42 7.66 -18.22
CA GLU A 454 -4.51 6.35 -17.57
C GLU A 454 -3.21 6.02 -16.82
N GLN A 455 -2.05 6.25 -17.43
CA GLN A 455 -0.76 6.09 -16.76
C GLN A 455 -0.62 7.04 -15.56
N ASN A 456 -1.10 8.28 -15.66
CA ASN A 456 -1.10 9.22 -14.54
C ASN A 456 -2.03 8.77 -13.41
N SER A 457 -3.21 8.23 -13.74
CA SER A 457 -4.14 7.66 -12.77
C SER A 457 -3.52 6.47 -12.04
N GLN A 458 -2.85 5.57 -12.77
CA GLN A 458 -2.11 4.45 -12.19
C GLN A 458 -0.95 4.90 -11.30
N LEU A 459 -0.21 5.93 -11.70
CA LEU A 459 0.87 6.51 -10.88
C LEU A 459 0.33 7.21 -9.63
N GLN A 460 -0.78 7.93 -9.74
CA GLN A 460 -1.45 8.51 -8.58
C GLN A 460 -1.93 7.43 -7.61
N GLY A 461 -2.54 6.35 -8.10
CA GLY A 461 -2.92 5.19 -7.30
C GLY A 461 -1.71 4.58 -6.56
N ARG A 462 -0.57 4.43 -7.24
CA ARG A 462 0.66 3.93 -6.61
C ARG A 462 1.23 4.89 -5.57
N VAL A 463 1.10 6.20 -5.78
CA VAL A 463 1.53 7.21 -4.81
C VAL A 463 0.62 7.21 -3.58
N THR A 464 -0.70 7.05 -3.76
CA THR A 464 -1.64 6.91 -2.63
C THR A 464 -1.43 5.60 -1.88
N ASP A 465 -1.14 4.50 -2.57
CA ASP A 465 -0.81 3.21 -1.94
C ASP A 465 0.49 3.28 -1.14
N LEU A 466 1.51 3.98 -1.66
CA LEU A 466 2.76 4.22 -0.93
C LEU A 466 2.55 5.15 0.25
N ALA A 467 1.72 6.19 0.12
CA ALA A 467 1.40 7.10 1.22
C ALA A 467 0.63 6.40 2.33
N THR A 468 -0.36 5.58 1.99
CA THR A 468 -1.11 4.77 2.98
C THR A 468 -0.24 3.68 3.60
N HIS A 469 0.68 3.06 2.84
CA HIS A 469 1.62 2.10 3.39
C HIS A 469 2.65 2.76 4.33
N LEU A 470 3.11 3.98 4.02
CA LEU A 470 3.99 4.75 4.91
C LEU A 470 3.25 5.19 6.18
N GLN A 471 2.00 5.66 6.05
CA GLN A 471 1.18 6.01 7.20
C GLN A 471 0.89 4.79 8.08
N ALA A 472 0.54 3.64 7.49
CA ALA A 472 0.35 2.39 8.23
C ALA A 472 1.65 1.91 8.90
N LYS A 473 2.82 2.17 8.29
CA LYS A 473 4.14 1.90 8.89
C LYS A 473 4.42 2.82 10.07
N ASP A 474 4.11 4.11 9.95
CA ASP A 474 4.28 5.08 11.05
C ASP A 474 3.30 4.79 12.20
N GLU A 475 2.07 4.40 11.89
CA GLU A 475 1.08 3.93 12.86
C GLU A 475 1.52 2.61 13.52
N GLN A 476 2.11 1.69 12.75
CA GLN A 476 2.68 0.45 13.30
C GLN A 476 3.85 0.74 14.24
N ILE A 477 4.74 1.66 13.88
CA ILE A 477 5.85 2.09 14.75
C ILE A 477 5.32 2.79 16.01
N ALA A 478 4.32 3.66 15.88
CA ALA A 478 3.69 4.31 17.02
C ALA A 478 2.95 3.33 17.95
N LEU A 479 2.31 2.30 17.38
CA LEU A 479 1.70 1.21 18.13
C LEU A 479 2.75 0.33 18.81
N GLU A 480 3.88 0.05 18.14
CA GLU A 480 4.97 -0.72 18.70
C GLU A 480 5.68 0.04 19.83
N ASP A 481 5.88 1.35 19.68
CA ASP A 481 6.38 2.23 20.75
C ASP A 481 5.39 2.36 21.91
N SER A 482 4.08 2.46 21.62
CA SER A 482 3.02 2.48 22.64
C SER A 482 2.94 1.14 23.38
N HIS A 483 3.06 0.02 22.66
CA HIS A 483 3.07 -1.32 23.23
C HIS A 483 4.32 -1.57 24.06
N ASN A 484 5.49 -1.11 23.62
CA ASN A 484 6.73 -1.17 24.40
C ASN A 484 6.64 -0.30 25.67
N GLN A 485 6.02 0.88 25.57
CA GLN A 485 5.80 1.76 26.73
C GLN A 485 4.74 1.19 27.69
N ALA A 486 3.71 0.53 27.17
CA ALA A 486 2.72 -0.21 27.96
C ALA A 486 3.34 -1.44 28.63
N ASN A 487 4.21 -2.19 27.95
CA ASN A 487 4.92 -3.33 28.52
C ASN A 487 5.92 -2.91 29.61
N GLU A 488 6.60 -1.77 29.48
CA GLU A 488 7.45 -1.24 30.57
C GLU A 488 6.61 -0.76 31.77
N ARG A 489 5.44 -0.13 31.54
CA ARG A 489 4.50 0.21 32.63
C ARG A 489 3.90 -1.03 33.29
N GLU A 490 3.51 -2.03 32.51
CA GLU A 490 2.95 -3.29 33.02
C GLU A 490 4.02 -4.08 33.78
N LYS A 491 5.29 -3.95 33.40
CA LYS A 491 6.43 -4.50 34.16
C LYS A 491 6.63 -3.77 35.48
N ASP A 492 6.53 -2.45 35.52
CA ASP A 492 6.58 -1.66 36.77
C ASP A 492 5.39 -1.97 37.69
N ASP A 493 4.17 -2.06 37.13
CA ASP A 493 2.95 -2.45 37.83
C ASP A 493 3.01 -3.91 38.32
N LEU A 494 3.66 -4.81 37.58
CA LEU A 494 3.91 -6.19 38.01
C LEU A 494 4.90 -6.25 39.17
N TYR A 495 5.93 -5.40 39.21
CA TYR A 495 6.83 -5.32 40.36
C TYR A 495 6.11 -4.77 41.62
N GLU A 496 5.13 -3.88 41.45
CA GLU A 496 4.30 -3.37 42.55
C GLU A 496 3.21 -4.36 42.99
N SER A 497 2.60 -5.07 42.03
CA SER A 497 1.56 -6.08 42.22
C SER A 497 2.08 -7.39 42.81
N ILE A 498 3.30 -7.82 42.45
CA ILE A 498 4.00 -8.92 43.16
C ILE A 498 4.24 -8.54 44.63
N GLY A 499 4.49 -7.26 44.94
CA GLY A 499 4.60 -6.75 46.30
C GLY A 499 3.29 -6.80 47.09
N SER A 500 2.14 -6.56 46.46
CA SER A 500 0.82 -6.59 47.11
C SER A 500 0.22 -8.00 47.21
N LEU A 501 0.51 -8.89 46.26
CA LEU A 501 0.08 -10.30 46.23
C LEU A 501 0.64 -11.12 47.41
N PHE A 502 1.86 -10.83 47.87
CA PHE A 502 2.42 -11.44 49.08
C PHE A 502 1.69 -11.03 50.37
N GLN A 503 0.97 -9.90 50.37
CA GLN A 503 0.18 -9.45 51.51
C GLN A 503 -1.25 -9.99 51.44
N GLN A 504 -1.85 -10.03 50.24
CA GLN A 504 -3.22 -10.52 49.98
C GLN A 504 -3.36 -12.05 50.13
N GLY A 505 -2.30 -12.81 49.86
CA GLY A 505 -2.27 -14.27 50.06
C GLY A 505 -2.39 -14.71 51.53
N ARG A 506 -2.11 -13.82 52.50
CA ARG A 506 -2.30 -14.10 53.93
C ARG A 506 -3.73 -13.88 54.41
N ASP A 507 -4.47 -12.98 53.77
CA ASP A 507 -5.84 -12.64 54.16
C ASP A 507 -6.87 -13.58 53.50
N LEU A 508 -6.61 -14.07 52.28
CA LEU A 508 -7.49 -14.98 51.54
C LEU A 508 -7.66 -16.37 52.17
N GLN A 509 -6.66 -16.85 52.92
CA GLN A 509 -6.71 -18.16 53.56
C GLN A 509 -7.75 -18.22 54.69
N GLN A 510 -8.10 -17.07 55.31
CA GLN A 510 -9.06 -17.00 56.42
C GLN A 510 -10.52 -16.83 55.97
N THR A 511 -10.75 -16.27 54.77
CA THR A 511 -12.09 -16.04 54.22
C THR A 511 -12.66 -17.26 53.49
N LEU A 512 -11.77 -18.13 52.98
CA LEU A 512 -12.14 -19.36 52.24
C LEU A 512 -12.92 -20.36 53.12
N ASP A 513 -12.58 -20.48 54.40
CA ASP A 513 -13.25 -21.40 55.33
C ASP A 513 -14.68 -20.96 55.71
N ALA A 514 -14.98 -19.65 55.64
CA ALA A 514 -16.31 -19.11 55.97
C ALA A 514 -17.30 -19.25 54.79
N GLN A 515 -16.82 -19.16 53.55
CA GLN A 515 -17.67 -19.17 52.35
C GLN A 515 -18.09 -20.58 51.90
N VAL A 516 -17.29 -21.61 52.21
CA VAL A 516 -17.62 -23.03 51.95
C VAL A 516 -18.89 -23.48 52.70
N GLN A 517 -19.15 -22.92 53.89
CA GLN A 517 -20.37 -23.19 54.66
C GLN A 517 -21.62 -22.56 54.01
N HIS A 518 -21.48 -21.41 53.35
CA HIS A 518 -22.62 -20.68 52.77
C HIS A 518 -23.04 -21.26 51.41
N ALA A 519 -22.08 -21.66 50.56
CA ALA A 519 -22.33 -22.29 49.26
C ALA A 519 -23.05 -23.67 49.37
N SER A 520 -22.82 -24.41 50.46
CA SER A 520 -23.54 -25.66 50.78
C SER A 520 -25.05 -25.45 50.99
N THR A 521 -25.45 -24.23 51.38
CA THR A 521 -26.83 -23.87 51.70
C THR A 521 -27.60 -23.39 50.46
N LEU A 522 -26.92 -22.70 49.53
CA LEU A 522 -27.48 -22.20 48.27
C LEU A 522 -27.71 -23.31 47.22
N LEU A 523 -26.79 -24.27 47.12
CA LEU A 523 -26.93 -25.41 46.21
C LEU A 523 -28.08 -26.37 46.60
N LYS A 524 -28.55 -26.33 47.86
CA LYS A 524 -29.75 -27.05 48.30
C LYS A 524 -31.06 -26.38 47.85
N GLN A 525 -31.03 -25.12 47.39
CA GLN A 525 -32.23 -24.37 47.04
C GLN A 525 -32.54 -24.31 45.53
N LEU A 526 -31.56 -24.55 44.65
CA LEU A 526 -31.72 -24.40 43.19
C LEU A 526 -32.01 -25.73 42.47
N SER A 527 -32.95 -26.53 43.00
CA SER A 527 -33.40 -27.82 42.44
C SER A 527 -33.68 -27.78 40.93
N ILE A 528 -32.66 -28.00 40.09
CA ILE A 528 -32.76 -28.34 38.67
C ILE A 528 -31.59 -29.27 38.35
N GLY A 529 -31.90 -30.50 37.93
CA GLY A 529 -30.90 -31.49 37.56
C GLY A 529 -30.49 -31.36 36.10
N THR A 530 -29.20 -31.17 35.83
CA THR A 530 -28.50 -31.72 34.67
C THR A 530 -26.99 -31.75 34.91
N GLU A 531 -26.43 -32.95 34.96
CA GLU A 531 -25.01 -33.25 35.07
C GLU A 531 -24.26 -32.90 33.77
N SER A 532 -23.91 -31.63 33.56
CA SER A 532 -22.94 -31.27 32.52
C SER A 532 -21.77 -30.50 33.14
N ASP A 533 -20.55 -30.79 32.68
CA ASP A 533 -19.33 -30.14 33.18
C ASP A 533 -19.33 -28.62 32.97
N ILE A 534 -20.13 -28.13 32.02
CA ILE A 534 -20.39 -26.70 31.80
C ILE A 534 -21.17 -26.14 32.99
N TRP A 535 -22.24 -26.80 33.42
CA TRP A 535 -23.01 -26.41 34.60
C TRP A 535 -22.20 -26.50 35.90
N ARG A 536 -21.31 -27.49 36.00
CA ARG A 536 -20.37 -27.62 37.12
C ARG A 536 -19.35 -26.47 37.14
N ALA A 537 -18.84 -26.04 35.99
CA ALA A 537 -17.93 -24.91 35.88
C ALA A 537 -18.63 -23.57 36.16
N VAL A 538 -19.85 -23.40 35.63
CA VAL A 538 -20.67 -22.20 35.88
C VAL A 538 -21.05 -22.12 37.36
N ALA A 539 -21.53 -23.22 37.96
CA ALA A 539 -21.84 -23.25 39.38
C ALA A 539 -20.59 -22.94 40.23
N LYS A 540 -19.42 -23.52 39.92
CA LYS A 540 -18.17 -23.23 40.64
C LYS A 540 -17.75 -21.75 40.56
N ARG A 541 -17.90 -21.09 39.40
CA ARG A 541 -17.53 -19.67 39.21
C ARG A 541 -18.59 -18.71 39.75
N ALA A 542 -19.88 -18.98 39.51
CA ALA A 542 -20.97 -18.14 39.99
C ALA A 542 -21.18 -18.21 41.51
N LEU A 543 -20.79 -19.32 42.14
CA LEU A 543 -20.74 -19.43 43.61
C LEU A 543 -19.49 -18.77 44.21
N ALA A 544 -18.43 -18.53 43.42
CA ALA A 544 -17.19 -17.90 43.88
C ALA A 544 -17.30 -16.36 43.96
N ASP A 545 -18.20 -15.75 43.19
CA ASP A 545 -18.43 -14.31 43.18
C ASP A 545 -19.90 -13.96 42.86
N PRO A 546 -20.73 -13.62 43.87
CA PRO A 546 -22.14 -13.23 43.69
C PRO A 546 -22.31 -11.76 43.26
N THR A 547 -21.23 -11.03 42.96
CA THR A 547 -21.38 -9.65 42.49
C THR A 547 -22.17 -9.60 41.19
N GLN A 548 -23.11 -8.67 41.16
CA GLN A 548 -23.89 -8.35 39.98
C GLN A 548 -23.29 -7.12 39.32
N ALA A 549 -22.94 -7.27 38.04
CA ALA A 549 -22.57 -6.13 37.21
C ALA A 549 -23.85 -5.39 36.80
N GLN A 550 -23.83 -4.07 36.98
CA GLN A 550 -24.77 -3.18 36.30
C GLN A 550 -24.25 -2.96 34.87
N PRO A 551 -25.08 -3.16 33.84
CA PRO A 551 -24.68 -2.86 32.47
C PRO A 551 -24.40 -1.36 32.30
N ASP A 552 -23.43 -1.01 31.47
CA ASP A 552 -23.02 0.37 31.23
C ASP A 552 -24.03 1.08 30.31
N LEU A 553 -24.98 1.80 30.91
CA LEU A 553 -26.02 2.54 30.20
C LEU A 553 -25.54 3.89 29.60
N SER A 554 -24.25 4.23 29.73
CA SER A 554 -23.70 5.48 29.17
C SER A 554 -23.46 5.42 27.65
N ARG A 555 -23.68 4.26 27.03
CA ARG A 555 -23.40 3.98 25.61
C ARG A 555 -24.63 4.18 24.70
N PRO A 556 -24.41 4.39 23.38
CA PRO A 556 -25.49 4.48 22.41
C PRO A 556 -26.46 3.28 22.51
N GLN A 557 -27.76 3.56 22.36
CA GLN A 557 -28.77 2.52 22.44
C GLN A 557 -28.51 1.42 21.39
N PRO A 558 -28.54 0.14 21.79
CA PRO A 558 -28.26 -0.96 20.88
C PRO A 558 -29.32 -1.03 19.77
N TRP A 559 -28.92 -1.55 18.62
CA TRP A 559 -29.81 -1.75 17.48
C TRP A 559 -30.73 -2.94 17.72
N LYS A 560 -32.03 -2.71 17.62
CA LYS A 560 -33.03 -3.76 17.83
C LYS A 560 -33.10 -4.64 16.60
N VAL A 561 -32.69 -5.89 16.75
CA VAL A 561 -32.83 -6.89 15.68
C VAL A 561 -34.28 -7.38 15.62
N LEU A 562 -34.89 -7.27 14.44
CA LEU A 562 -36.21 -7.80 14.14
C LEU A 562 -36.10 -9.20 13.50
N SER A 563 -37.20 -9.95 13.52
CA SER A 563 -37.28 -11.24 12.83
C SER A 563 -36.94 -11.06 11.36
N SER A 564 -35.87 -11.73 10.94
CA SER A 564 -35.33 -11.58 9.59
C SER A 564 -36.23 -12.28 8.57
N TRP A 565 -36.23 -11.79 7.33
CA TRP A 565 -36.92 -12.41 6.22
C TRP A 565 -36.04 -13.50 5.60
N ALA A 566 -35.64 -14.46 6.43
CA ALA A 566 -34.85 -15.60 5.99
C ALA A 566 -35.72 -16.85 5.92
N THR A 567 -35.30 -17.81 5.10
CA THR A 567 -35.85 -19.16 5.10
C THR A 567 -35.32 -20.03 6.24
N ASN A 568 -34.24 -19.57 6.90
CA ASN A 568 -33.58 -20.26 8.00
C ASN A 568 -34.30 -19.97 9.33
N ASP A 569 -34.76 -21.03 10.00
CA ASP A 569 -35.43 -20.97 11.31
C ASP A 569 -34.55 -20.34 12.41
N SER A 570 -33.22 -20.36 12.27
CA SER A 570 -32.30 -19.69 13.23
C SER A 570 -32.33 -18.17 13.20
N MET A 571 -33.05 -17.59 12.25
CA MET A 571 -33.17 -16.15 12.06
C MET A 571 -34.53 -15.61 12.53
N VAL A 572 -35.39 -16.49 13.06
CA VAL A 572 -36.68 -16.14 13.64
C VAL A 572 -36.47 -15.70 15.08
N ILE A 573 -36.97 -14.51 15.43
CA ILE A 573 -36.97 -14.02 16.80
C ILE A 573 -38.34 -14.34 17.42
N GLN A 574 -38.31 -15.12 18.49
CA GLN A 574 -39.44 -15.43 19.35
C GLN A 574 -39.30 -14.67 20.67
N SER A 575 -40.42 -14.33 21.30
CA SER A 575 -40.41 -13.77 22.65
C SER A 575 -39.89 -14.82 23.64
N ASP A 576 -38.82 -14.48 24.36
CA ASP A 576 -38.28 -15.29 25.44
C ASP A 576 -38.40 -14.53 26.75
N ASP A 577 -39.33 -14.97 27.61
CA ASP A 577 -39.67 -14.32 28.88
C ASP A 577 -38.82 -14.85 30.05
N ARG A 578 -37.83 -15.70 29.78
CA ARG A 578 -36.94 -16.22 30.84
C ARG A 578 -36.04 -15.14 31.41
N SER A 579 -35.55 -15.37 32.63
CA SER A 579 -34.61 -14.45 33.27
C SER A 579 -33.32 -14.31 32.48
N LEU A 580 -32.70 -13.13 32.57
CA LEU A 580 -31.41 -12.81 31.97
C LEU A 580 -30.34 -13.90 32.21
N GLN A 581 -30.29 -14.44 33.43
CA GLN A 581 -29.34 -15.48 33.81
C GLN A 581 -29.64 -16.80 33.10
N ALA A 582 -30.91 -17.22 33.02
CA ALA A 582 -31.29 -18.44 32.31
C ALA A 582 -31.01 -18.32 30.80
N GLN A 583 -31.22 -17.16 30.22
CA GLN A 583 -30.88 -16.89 28.82
C GLN A 583 -29.37 -16.91 28.59
N ALA A 584 -28.59 -16.23 29.44
CA ALA A 584 -27.14 -16.22 29.39
C ALA A 584 -26.54 -17.63 29.47
N LEU A 585 -27.07 -18.47 30.36
CA LEU A 585 -26.62 -19.85 30.54
C LEU A 585 -26.92 -20.73 29.33
N ASP A 586 -28.09 -20.58 28.72
CA ASP A 586 -28.42 -21.33 27.52
C ASP A 586 -27.62 -20.85 26.31
N ILE A 587 -27.33 -19.55 26.19
CA ILE A 587 -26.41 -19.01 25.17
C ILE A 587 -25.01 -19.62 25.35
N LEU A 588 -24.51 -19.67 26.58
CA LEU A 588 -23.25 -20.35 26.90
C LEU A 588 -23.26 -21.83 26.48
N ALA A 589 -24.36 -22.54 26.75
CA ALA A 589 -24.49 -23.94 26.37
C ALA A 589 -24.49 -24.13 24.84
N ILE A 590 -25.26 -23.33 24.10
CA ILE A 590 -25.36 -23.40 22.63
C ILE A 590 -24.01 -23.08 21.97
N LEU A 591 -23.32 -22.05 22.45
CA LEU A 591 -22.04 -21.61 21.85
C LEU A 591 -20.87 -22.52 22.21
N LYS A 592 -20.81 -23.05 23.45
CA LYS A 592 -19.76 -24.02 23.83
C LYS A 592 -19.99 -25.39 23.21
N SER A 593 -21.24 -25.83 23.12
CA SER A 593 -21.59 -27.10 22.50
C SER A 593 -21.74 -26.91 20.99
N ARG A 594 -20.63 -27.10 20.26
CA ARG A 594 -20.59 -27.03 18.77
C ARG A 594 -21.57 -27.98 18.05
N SER A 595 -22.24 -28.87 18.78
CA SER A 595 -23.25 -29.80 18.32
C SER A 595 -24.70 -29.37 18.56
N MET A 596 -24.95 -28.32 19.35
CA MET A 596 -26.31 -27.85 19.64
C MET A 596 -26.89 -27.03 18.48
N ASP A 597 -28.21 -27.08 18.34
CA ASP A 597 -28.92 -26.29 17.33
C ASP A 597 -28.89 -24.79 17.68
N THR A 598 -28.69 -23.94 16.66
CA THR A 598 -28.62 -22.48 16.77
C THR A 598 -29.98 -21.83 16.56
N THR A 599 -31.05 -22.58 16.26
CA THR A 599 -32.40 -22.05 15.99
C THR A 599 -32.91 -21.02 17.00
N SER A 600 -32.68 -21.26 18.29
CA SER A 600 -33.15 -20.37 19.37
C SER A 600 -32.14 -19.28 19.76
N LEU A 601 -30.92 -19.29 19.21
CA LEU A 601 -29.83 -18.45 19.68
C LEU A 601 -30.11 -16.96 19.45
N LEU A 602 -30.57 -16.58 18.26
CA LEU A 602 -30.88 -15.18 17.95
C LEU A 602 -32.00 -14.62 18.83
N SER A 603 -33.02 -15.44 19.11
CA SER A 603 -34.11 -15.09 20.04
C SER A 603 -33.59 -14.80 21.45
N ARG A 604 -32.70 -15.67 21.95
CA ARG A 604 -32.09 -15.55 23.28
C ARG A 604 -31.17 -14.34 23.38
N LEU A 605 -30.32 -14.12 22.37
CA LEU A 605 -29.46 -12.93 22.31
C LEU A 605 -30.28 -11.64 22.24
N SER A 606 -31.38 -11.62 21.48
CA SER A 606 -32.26 -10.45 21.36
C SER A 606 -33.00 -10.13 22.66
N SER A 607 -33.53 -11.15 23.35
CA SER A 607 -34.14 -10.96 24.66
C SER A 607 -33.12 -10.53 25.71
N MET A 608 -31.92 -11.12 25.70
CA MET A 608 -30.85 -10.77 26.62
C MET A 608 -30.36 -9.33 26.42
N LEU A 609 -30.15 -8.91 25.16
CA LEU A 609 -29.80 -7.54 24.80
C LEU A 609 -30.86 -6.56 25.28
N SER A 610 -32.14 -6.90 25.08
CA SER A 610 -33.27 -6.08 25.55
C SER A 610 -33.23 -5.95 27.07
N GLN A 611 -33.08 -7.04 27.82
CA GLN A 611 -33.03 -7.01 29.29
C GLN A 611 -31.83 -6.21 29.81
N LEU A 612 -30.64 -6.35 29.19
CA LEU A 612 -29.44 -5.59 29.53
C LEU A 612 -29.61 -4.09 29.25
N ALA A 613 -30.20 -3.73 28.10
CA ALA A 613 -30.47 -2.34 27.74
C ALA A 613 -31.44 -1.64 28.71
N HIS A 614 -32.31 -2.40 29.38
CA HIS A 614 -33.20 -1.89 30.43
C HIS A 614 -32.55 -1.89 31.83
N GLY A 615 -31.24 -2.16 31.94
CA GLY A 615 -30.50 -2.11 33.20
C GLY A 615 -30.58 -3.38 34.05
N SER A 616 -31.03 -4.51 33.49
CA SER A 616 -31.14 -5.75 34.25
C SER A 616 -29.75 -6.25 34.66
N PRO A 617 -29.50 -6.52 35.95
CA PRO A 617 -28.20 -6.95 36.43
C PRO A 617 -27.88 -8.39 36.03
N ILE A 618 -26.63 -8.64 35.65
CA ILE A 618 -26.10 -9.98 35.35
C ILE A 618 -25.00 -10.33 36.36
N PHE A 619 -24.86 -11.61 36.70
CA PHE A 619 -23.74 -12.05 37.55
C PHE A 619 -22.41 -11.85 36.79
N VAL A 620 -21.43 -11.23 37.46
CA VAL A 620 -20.11 -10.94 36.89
C VAL A 620 -19.48 -12.21 36.30
N SER A 621 -19.52 -13.30 37.06
CA SER A 621 -19.05 -14.61 36.62
C SER A 621 -19.70 -15.13 35.33
N ILE A 622 -21.01 -14.92 35.15
CA ILE A 622 -21.74 -15.33 33.93
C ILE A 622 -21.36 -14.42 32.76
N ALA A 623 -21.25 -13.11 33.00
CA ALA A 623 -20.79 -12.14 32.00
C ALA A 623 -19.36 -12.46 31.54
N GLU A 624 -18.45 -12.77 32.46
CA GLU A 624 -17.07 -13.18 32.14
C GLU A 624 -17.04 -14.45 31.29
N MET A 625 -17.81 -15.47 31.66
CA MET A 625 -17.88 -16.70 30.87
C MET A 625 -18.48 -16.47 29.48
N LEU A 626 -19.43 -15.56 29.33
CA LEU A 626 -20.00 -15.19 28.04
C LEU A 626 -18.95 -14.53 27.16
N LEU A 627 -18.19 -13.57 27.69
CA LEU A 627 -17.13 -12.88 26.96
C LEU A 627 -16.01 -13.82 26.52
N ASP A 628 -15.58 -14.73 27.41
CA ASP A 628 -14.62 -15.79 27.07
C ASP A 628 -15.15 -16.68 25.94
N THR A 629 -16.45 -16.98 25.97
CA THR A 629 -17.09 -17.81 24.95
C THR A 629 -17.17 -17.05 23.63
N PHE A 630 -17.62 -15.79 23.62
CA PHE A 630 -17.68 -14.93 22.44
C PHE A 630 -16.31 -14.77 21.77
N ALA A 631 -15.23 -14.70 22.54
CA ALA A 631 -13.86 -14.66 22.03
C ALA A 631 -13.43 -15.90 21.21
N THR A 632 -14.20 -16.98 21.25
CA THR A 632 -13.91 -18.23 20.51
C THR A 632 -14.86 -18.48 19.33
N VAL A 633 -15.87 -17.61 19.17
CA VAL A 633 -17.02 -17.84 18.30
C VAL A 633 -16.79 -17.42 16.84
N GLY A 634 -15.78 -16.57 16.55
CA GLY A 634 -15.48 -16.12 15.18
C GLY A 634 -15.18 -17.22 14.15
N SER A 635 -14.93 -18.45 14.61
CA SER A 635 -14.68 -19.61 13.73
C SER A 635 -15.90 -20.55 13.60
N ASP A 636 -17.05 -20.21 14.20
CA ASP A 636 -18.23 -21.07 14.20
C ASP A 636 -19.08 -20.86 12.93
N SER A 637 -18.92 -21.77 11.96
CA SER A 637 -19.65 -21.73 10.69
C SER A 637 -21.16 -21.92 10.82
N ARG A 638 -21.68 -22.31 12.00
CA ARG A 638 -23.13 -22.43 12.24
C ARG A 638 -23.79 -21.07 12.43
N LEU A 639 -23.00 -20.02 12.71
CA LEU A 639 -23.51 -18.72 13.07
C LEU A 639 -23.64 -17.82 11.85
N HIS A 640 -24.86 -17.35 11.62
CA HIS A 640 -25.14 -16.27 10.69
C HIS A 640 -24.53 -14.93 11.17
N LEU A 641 -24.24 -14.02 10.24
CA LEU A 641 -23.77 -12.65 10.51
C LEU A 641 -24.56 -11.95 11.62
N MET A 642 -25.89 -12.07 11.61
CA MET A 642 -26.79 -11.50 12.62
C MET A 642 -26.54 -12.02 14.04
N HIS A 643 -26.09 -13.27 14.21
CA HIS A 643 -25.66 -13.76 15.53
C HIS A 643 -24.38 -13.05 15.98
N HIS A 644 -23.42 -12.86 15.08
CA HIS A 644 -22.19 -12.13 15.37
C HIS A 644 -22.44 -10.67 15.73
N VAL A 645 -23.35 -10.00 15.01
CA VAL A 645 -23.78 -8.63 15.32
C VAL A 645 -24.40 -8.56 16.72
N MET A 646 -25.30 -9.49 17.03
CA MET A 646 -25.92 -9.56 18.35
C MET A 646 -24.93 -9.87 19.47
N ILE A 647 -24.01 -10.80 19.24
CA ILE A 647 -22.94 -11.12 20.19
C ILE A 647 -22.09 -9.90 20.49
N HIS A 648 -21.73 -9.11 19.47
CA HIS A 648 -20.95 -7.89 19.64
C HIS A 648 -21.73 -6.85 20.46
N GLN A 649 -22.99 -6.55 20.10
CA GLN A 649 -23.79 -5.57 20.87
C GLN A 649 -24.00 -6.00 22.33
N VAL A 650 -24.22 -7.29 22.56
CA VAL A 650 -24.31 -7.84 23.92
C VAL A 650 -22.98 -7.69 24.66
N ALA A 651 -21.85 -8.04 24.02
CA ALA A 651 -20.52 -7.91 24.61
C ALA A 651 -20.22 -6.45 24.98
N GLU A 652 -20.73 -5.48 24.22
CA GLU A 652 -20.57 -4.07 24.53
C GLU A 652 -21.34 -3.61 25.76
N LEU A 653 -22.56 -4.11 25.99
CA LEU A 653 -23.34 -3.78 27.19
C LEU A 653 -22.83 -4.50 28.44
N LEU A 654 -22.26 -5.69 28.28
CA LEU A 654 -21.73 -6.49 29.39
C LEU A 654 -20.41 -5.94 29.98
N VAL A 655 -19.74 -5.01 29.28
CA VAL A 655 -18.33 -4.68 29.56
C VAL A 655 -18.12 -3.19 29.81
N GLY A 656 -17.56 -2.87 30.98
CA GLY A 656 -16.85 -1.61 31.25
C GLY A 656 -15.55 -1.49 30.45
N ASN A 657 -14.65 -0.58 30.78
CA ASN A 657 -13.47 -0.24 29.93
C ASN A 657 -12.30 -1.27 29.98
N ASP A 658 -12.58 -2.58 29.92
CA ASP A 658 -11.58 -3.65 30.13
C ASP A 658 -10.97 -4.22 28.84
N GLY A 659 -9.67 -4.56 28.87
CA GLY A 659 -8.93 -5.17 27.75
C GLY A 659 -9.42 -6.57 27.31
N ARG A 660 -10.33 -7.19 28.07
CA ARG A 660 -11.03 -8.41 27.63
C ARG A 660 -12.10 -8.11 26.56
N ARG A 661 -12.61 -6.88 26.53
CA ARG A 661 -13.44 -6.33 25.43
C ARG A 661 -12.72 -6.47 24.12
N ALA A 662 -11.49 -5.96 24.04
CA ALA A 662 -10.69 -5.99 22.81
C ALA A 662 -10.59 -7.42 22.28
N ARG A 663 -10.25 -8.40 23.13
CA ARG A 663 -10.16 -9.80 22.71
C ARG A 663 -11.49 -10.41 22.24
N ALA A 664 -12.61 -10.13 22.91
CA ALA A 664 -13.91 -10.64 22.48
C ALA A 664 -14.36 -9.99 21.17
N LEU A 665 -14.17 -8.68 21.02
CA LEU A 665 -14.50 -7.93 19.81
C LEU A 665 -13.55 -8.27 18.64
N ASP A 666 -12.28 -8.54 18.91
CA ASP A 666 -11.25 -8.94 17.94
C ASP A 666 -11.51 -10.33 17.35
N ALA A 667 -12.22 -11.18 18.09
CA ALA A 667 -12.62 -12.50 17.64
C ALA A 667 -13.95 -12.51 16.88
N VAL A 668 -14.76 -11.44 16.93
CA VAL A 668 -16.00 -11.35 16.14
C VAL A 668 -15.64 -11.17 14.66
N ASP A 669 -16.42 -11.80 13.78
CA ASP A 669 -16.32 -11.68 12.31
C ASP A 669 -16.03 -10.23 11.91
N SER A 670 -14.99 -10.04 11.09
CA SER A 670 -14.51 -8.71 10.70
C SER A 670 -15.58 -7.87 10.01
N LYS A 671 -16.55 -8.50 9.34
CA LYS A 671 -17.68 -7.81 8.70
C LYS A 671 -18.72 -7.38 9.71
N ALA A 672 -19.02 -8.21 10.71
CA ALA A 672 -19.91 -7.80 11.81
C ALA A 672 -19.32 -6.61 12.56
N ARG A 673 -17.99 -6.58 12.74
CA ARG A 673 -17.28 -5.44 13.33
C ARG A 673 -17.37 -4.20 12.46
N GLN A 674 -17.04 -4.31 11.17
CA GLN A 674 -17.14 -3.20 10.22
C GLN A 674 -18.54 -2.61 10.19
N LEU A 675 -19.57 -3.48 10.12
CA LEU A 675 -20.97 -3.07 10.18
C LEU A 675 -21.29 -2.29 11.46
N ILE A 676 -20.86 -2.76 12.63
CA ILE A 676 -21.14 -2.08 13.89
C ILE A 676 -20.40 -0.75 13.97
N SER A 677 -19.15 -0.69 13.54
CA SER A 677 -18.40 0.57 13.46
C SER A 677 -19.07 1.57 12.50
N SER A 678 -19.64 1.11 11.38
CA SER A 678 -20.46 1.95 10.50
C SER A 678 -21.74 2.44 11.18
N LEU A 679 -22.42 1.58 11.96
CA LEU A 679 -23.62 1.96 12.71
C LEU A 679 -23.32 2.98 13.82
N GLU A 680 -22.18 2.85 14.50
CA GLU A 680 -21.69 3.82 15.49
C GLU A 680 -21.25 5.14 14.82
N GLY A 681 -20.62 5.05 13.64
CA GLY A 681 -20.27 6.20 12.82
C GLY A 681 -21.50 7.01 12.39
N TRP A 682 -22.62 6.32 12.11
CA TRP A 682 -23.89 6.96 11.82
C TRP A 682 -24.46 7.69 13.04
N ASP A 683 -24.44 7.06 14.22
CA ASP A 683 -24.88 7.67 15.48
C ASP A 683 -24.08 8.94 15.86
N SER A 684 -22.81 9.00 15.44
CA SER A 684 -21.93 10.15 15.64
C SER A 684 -22.05 11.22 14.54
N GLY A 685 -22.94 11.05 13.56
CA GLY A 685 -23.20 12.01 12.48
C GLY A 685 -22.08 12.07 11.43
N SER A 686 -21.23 11.05 11.36
CA SER A 686 -20.19 10.96 10.34
C SER A 686 -20.82 10.64 8.98
N ALA A 687 -20.80 11.62 8.07
CA ALA A 687 -21.39 11.51 6.74
C ALA A 687 -20.76 10.42 5.84
N SER A 688 -19.65 9.81 6.27
CA SER A 688 -18.92 8.76 5.53
C SER A 688 -19.08 7.37 6.15
N ALA A 689 -20.04 7.15 7.05
CA ALA A 689 -20.10 5.92 7.84
C ALA A 689 -20.47 4.67 7.01
N PHE A 690 -21.17 4.84 5.89
CA PHE A 690 -21.54 3.76 4.98
C PHE A 690 -20.88 4.01 3.61
N ASP A 691 -20.00 3.08 3.22
CA ASP A 691 -19.18 3.11 2.00
C ASP A 691 -20.02 2.77 0.73
N GLU A 692 -19.38 2.48 -0.41
CA GLU A 692 -20.02 2.11 -1.70
C GLU A 692 -21.02 0.92 -1.63
N ASP A 693 -21.06 0.18 -0.51
CA ASP A 693 -21.88 -1.01 -0.29
C ASP A 693 -23.27 -0.74 0.32
N CYS A 694 -23.67 0.52 0.47
CA CYS A 694 -24.95 0.90 1.07
C CYS A 694 -25.76 1.90 0.22
N VAL A 695 -27.08 1.72 0.18
CA VAL A 695 -28.02 2.65 -0.47
C VAL A 695 -29.15 3.05 0.46
N GLU A 696 -29.47 4.34 0.47
CA GLU A 696 -30.56 4.88 1.29
C GLU A 696 -31.83 5.12 0.47
N HIS A 697 -32.98 4.74 1.03
CA HIS A 697 -34.29 5.02 0.47
C HIS A 697 -35.38 5.05 1.56
N ALA A 698 -36.19 6.12 1.57
CA ALA A 698 -37.35 6.27 2.46
C ALA A 698 -37.07 6.06 3.96
N GLY A 699 -35.90 6.50 4.46
CA GLY A 699 -35.49 6.33 5.86
C GLY A 699 -34.96 4.93 6.18
N LEU A 700 -34.74 4.10 5.16
CA LEU A 700 -34.06 2.82 5.25
C LEU A 700 -32.67 2.93 4.63
N ALA A 701 -31.67 2.35 5.28
CA ALA A 701 -30.37 2.06 4.68
C ALA A 701 -30.30 0.57 4.34
N ILE A 702 -29.84 0.25 3.14
CA ILE A 702 -29.85 -1.10 2.59
C ILE A 702 -28.42 -1.45 2.22
N MET A 703 -27.84 -2.43 2.93
CA MET A 703 -26.45 -2.85 2.78
C MET A 703 -26.37 -4.25 2.17
N GLY A 704 -25.57 -4.39 1.13
CA GLY A 704 -25.49 -5.64 0.38
C GLY A 704 -24.34 -6.53 0.85
N PHE A 705 -24.54 -7.85 0.84
CA PHE A 705 -23.51 -8.81 1.24
C PHE A 705 -23.25 -9.84 0.13
N HIS A 706 -22.04 -9.80 -0.43
CA HIS A 706 -21.62 -10.58 -1.62
C HIS A 706 -21.35 -12.08 -1.39
N ARG A 707 -21.49 -12.62 -0.18
CA ARG A 707 -21.06 -13.99 0.14
C ARG A 707 -22.09 -14.74 0.95
N ASP A 708 -22.02 -16.07 0.87
CA ASP A 708 -22.82 -17.02 1.63
C ASP A 708 -22.90 -16.64 3.12
N PRO A 709 -24.10 -16.30 3.64
CA PRO A 709 -25.39 -16.30 2.94
C PRO A 709 -25.61 -15.04 2.09
N GLN A 710 -26.02 -15.25 0.83
CA GLN A 710 -26.40 -14.14 -0.07
C GLN A 710 -27.65 -13.45 0.49
N GLY A 711 -27.57 -12.13 0.63
CA GLY A 711 -28.69 -11.34 1.11
C GLY A 711 -28.31 -9.90 1.37
N VAL A 712 -29.27 -9.19 1.92
CA VAL A 712 -29.21 -7.76 2.15
C VAL A 712 -29.64 -7.47 3.58
N LEU A 713 -28.90 -6.58 4.22
CA LEU A 713 -29.22 -6.07 5.55
C LEU A 713 -29.99 -4.77 5.42
N VAL A 714 -31.13 -4.68 6.08
CA VAL A 714 -31.97 -3.49 6.06
C VAL A 714 -31.95 -2.84 7.43
N LEU A 715 -31.69 -1.54 7.42
CA LEU A 715 -31.53 -0.67 8.57
C LEU A 715 -32.68 0.34 8.59
N GLY A 716 -33.54 0.25 9.60
CA GLY A 716 -34.51 1.30 9.91
C GLY A 716 -33.83 2.41 10.70
N LEU A 717 -33.43 3.49 10.01
CA LEU A 717 -32.65 4.58 10.59
C LEU A 717 -33.42 5.34 11.69
N ASN A 718 -34.73 5.48 11.53
CA ASN A 718 -35.55 6.22 12.49
C ASN A 718 -35.79 5.46 13.80
N ASP A 719 -35.97 4.13 13.71
CA ASP A 719 -36.40 3.29 14.84
C ASP A 719 -35.28 2.38 15.38
N ARG A 720 -34.05 2.53 14.86
CA ARG A 720 -32.88 1.69 15.16
C ARG A 720 -33.18 0.19 15.01
N HIS A 721 -33.78 -0.16 13.88
CA HIS A 721 -34.15 -1.54 13.57
C HIS A 721 -33.19 -2.16 12.58
N LEU A 722 -32.84 -3.43 12.82
CA LEU A 722 -31.95 -4.20 11.97
C LEU A 722 -32.63 -5.51 11.58
N TRP A 723 -32.69 -5.84 10.30
CA TRP A 723 -33.12 -7.18 9.88
C TRP A 723 -32.43 -7.64 8.60
N TRP A 724 -32.30 -8.95 8.47
CA TRP A 724 -31.72 -9.58 7.29
C TRP A 724 -32.81 -9.98 6.30
N VAL A 725 -32.56 -9.77 5.02
CA VAL A 725 -33.39 -10.24 3.90
C VAL A 725 -32.55 -11.21 3.08
N ASP A 726 -33.00 -12.46 3.02
CA ASP A 726 -32.34 -13.51 2.26
C ASP A 726 -32.44 -13.25 0.74
N GLY A 727 -31.41 -13.61 -0.02
CA GLY A 727 -31.34 -13.39 -1.47
C GLY A 727 -32.53 -14.01 -2.22
N SER A 728 -33.06 -15.13 -1.71
CA SER A 728 -34.28 -15.77 -2.22
C SER A 728 -35.53 -14.88 -2.21
N ARG A 729 -35.50 -13.77 -1.45
CA ARG A 729 -36.60 -12.81 -1.30
C ARG A 729 -36.35 -11.47 -1.97
N ILE A 730 -35.26 -11.37 -2.72
CA ILE A 730 -34.89 -10.18 -3.47
C ILE A 730 -35.29 -10.42 -4.94
N GLU A 731 -36.21 -9.62 -5.43
CA GLU A 731 -36.67 -9.69 -6.82
C GLU A 731 -36.26 -8.43 -7.57
N ARG A 732 -35.39 -8.59 -8.57
CA ARG A 732 -35.01 -7.50 -9.45
C ARG A 732 -36.07 -7.28 -10.53
N ARG A 733 -36.60 -6.06 -10.61
CA ARG A 733 -37.52 -5.59 -11.65
C ARG A 733 -36.83 -4.54 -12.52
N PHE A 734 -37.43 -4.22 -13.66
CA PHE A 734 -36.83 -3.33 -14.66
C PHE A 734 -36.43 -1.95 -14.10
N LEU A 735 -37.22 -1.37 -13.18
CA LEU A 735 -36.97 -0.05 -12.58
C LEU A 735 -36.89 -0.06 -11.04
N SER A 736 -36.94 -1.23 -10.41
CA SER A 736 -36.94 -1.33 -8.96
C SER A 736 -36.41 -2.67 -8.47
N LEU A 737 -35.93 -2.69 -7.25
CA LEU A 737 -35.61 -3.90 -6.50
C LEU A 737 -36.68 -4.10 -5.44
N ALA A 738 -37.34 -5.25 -5.46
CA ALA A 738 -38.41 -5.58 -4.51
C ALA A 738 -37.90 -6.53 -3.43
N LEU A 739 -37.86 -6.05 -2.18
CA LEU A 739 -37.57 -6.87 -1.00
C LEU A 739 -38.90 -7.41 -0.46
N ARG A 740 -39.13 -8.72 -0.59
CA ARG A 740 -40.42 -9.33 -0.23
C ARG A 740 -40.43 -9.84 1.22
N PRO A 741 -41.28 -9.29 2.12
CA PRO A 741 -41.44 -9.85 3.45
C PRO A 741 -42.11 -11.22 3.44
N LEU A 742 -42.03 -11.91 4.59
CA LEU A 742 -42.85 -13.09 4.87
C LEU A 742 -44.34 -12.75 4.91
N VAL A 743 -44.68 -11.58 5.46
CA VAL A 743 -46.04 -11.08 5.61
C VAL A 743 -46.01 -9.56 5.38
N GLY A 744 -46.86 -9.05 4.49
CA GLY A 744 -46.99 -7.62 4.18
C GLY A 744 -46.62 -7.25 2.75
N GLU A 745 -46.64 -5.94 2.47
CA GLU A 745 -46.27 -5.37 1.17
C GLU A 745 -44.74 -5.35 0.96
N PRO A 746 -44.25 -5.58 -0.27
CA PRO A 746 -42.82 -5.53 -0.57
C PRO A 746 -42.28 -4.10 -0.45
N ILE A 747 -41.05 -3.98 0.07
CA ILE A 747 -40.32 -2.71 0.03
C ILE A 747 -39.73 -2.58 -1.38
N LEU A 748 -40.15 -1.53 -2.09
CA LEU A 748 -39.67 -1.23 -3.44
C LEU A 748 -38.57 -0.17 -3.36
N LEU A 749 -37.34 -0.57 -3.69
CA LEU A 749 -36.22 0.33 -3.88
C LEU A 749 -36.19 0.74 -5.37
N PRO A 750 -36.48 2.00 -5.73
CA PRO A 750 -36.37 2.45 -7.11
C PRO A 750 -34.91 2.44 -7.58
N LEU A 751 -34.67 1.96 -8.79
CA LEU A 751 -33.38 1.98 -9.47
C LEU A 751 -33.30 3.23 -10.37
N ASP A 752 -33.52 4.38 -9.76
CA ASP A 752 -33.67 5.70 -10.39
C ASP A 752 -32.36 6.50 -10.45
N SER A 753 -31.30 6.03 -9.77
CA SER A 753 -29.99 6.67 -9.74
C SER A 753 -28.87 5.70 -10.11
N GLU A 754 -27.82 6.22 -10.73
CA GLU A 754 -26.63 5.42 -11.09
C GLU A 754 -26.01 4.68 -9.89
N PRO A 755 -25.87 5.29 -8.69
CA PRO A 755 -25.39 4.57 -7.51
C PRO A 755 -26.29 3.39 -7.10
N ARG A 756 -27.62 3.55 -7.14
CA ARG A 756 -28.55 2.47 -6.81
C ARG A 756 -28.54 1.35 -7.85
N ILE A 757 -28.40 1.70 -9.12
CA ILE A 757 -28.26 0.73 -10.23
C ILE A 757 -26.96 -0.05 -10.06
N LYS A 758 -25.83 0.63 -9.85
CA LYS A 758 -24.53 0.00 -9.61
C LYS A 758 -24.59 -0.91 -8.38
N TRP A 759 -25.06 -0.40 -7.24
CA TRP A 759 -25.20 -1.18 -6.02
C TRP A 759 -26.05 -2.44 -6.23
N ALA A 760 -27.21 -2.33 -6.91
CA ALA A 760 -28.08 -3.48 -7.17
C ALA A 760 -27.44 -4.49 -8.14
N ILE A 761 -26.63 -4.06 -9.12
CA ILE A 761 -25.89 -4.99 -9.99
C ILE A 761 -24.86 -5.78 -9.18
N THR A 762 -24.21 -5.12 -8.23
CA THR A 762 -23.15 -5.72 -7.42
C THR A 762 -23.77 -6.68 -6.40
N HIS A 763 -24.81 -6.25 -5.67
CA HIS A 763 -25.25 -6.91 -4.43
C HIS A 763 -26.47 -7.83 -4.52
N THR A 764 -27.16 -7.91 -5.67
CA THR A 764 -28.40 -8.70 -5.85
C THR A 764 -28.42 -9.40 -7.20
#